data_AF-A0A091QU23-F1
#
_entry.id   AF-A0A091QU23-F1
#
_cell.length_a   1.000
_cell.length_b   1.000
_cell.length_c   1.000
_cell.angle_alpha   90.00
_cell.angle_beta   90.00
_cell.angle_gamma   90.00
#
_symmetry.space_group_name_H-M   'P 1'
#
loop_
_entity.id
_entity.type
_entity.pdbx_description
1 polymer ?
#
loop_
_entity_poly.entity_id
_entity_poly.type
_entity_poly.pdbx_seq_one_letter_code
_entity_poly.pdbx_strand_id
1 'polypeptide(L)'
;GVTVYFHAILSKDFKLNPETHKVFIRAGNISHYESWKDNICELSCTKHLEEHGYLIEGTVTLAKDNMNKYIPYKYWVVCEQGKYEFIYRQPVTSSYVNRCLLIKSDLLSNGEWHQYDDVVCAEPSVVKHLWQWLSRTQNKQVVEGKTIAASIMLENIFSILGTWSPDNLRNFLCQLHQFYVVTVNPCIHDGKETPWTELNFGTEQVNDLLLKYMGKIAHPFLAPEGAKASQKDAVIKSKLALGLVILSVVVKLELPASESNLADLCSLLCLEEVSQQAVLDEIHQIKKAFTAVASLRVYLTDLCQRCIAARVNRWVWILPLLHFFAPPLQHDHLPMEEDTWAGLEGLPYAETRQQQDGGTLLQVMKEKKYLMELDKTLVKSWICVLPLQSLPEFIKDFSGDLLAALQGVCYRLEPTDLSWQLCPAGSVAEHEELNIYLHAKPVALKALEARSWQSCLSCCLKLHKKACKYVKHFMIPATSAMMISQVAKLQPAAVPRDAVKEVPVVEVFNEALRDTRTWFRNALNEKLLKEYLEHVTFSFHWELLAWNVFVTMSFPNEQFTERWKKTLLADLERRIREEPPFNQILVYCCQHYQFSQLDSSIEWCFSNCAIEAVAVACQTQSNLLEKLSSCNLGRFSQLVSAIIVKSWPIKSGQSENFDEILHHVLTWPDIQRIFSFNGTNAKLLEELTDEAKNIMATADSVFTSVTHDIQKGSIRVKHLEAIFQHEKQFLCIWEINEFSFRAPADVIQLEELLQRRQEEVALLREEKKAIGTFLNMCRKVQAAVKVNVGAVESQHLEDLSSKRLNTVVNMTKRPTETYYSLSPELKESAQKMHSFKDSLIFQQFWEEAAQKAGEEYENSEEEYEFSGEEVGSSEEEDNFVPALELDEVFSSIISPCFKRYERLYGDLRSGSLTLSTVDKIFQQFRNQPEDIKTELDTICQLRPGEDRGWVDQRFRQIQQYHEMHLSFDAAKIIANVKESLNLSGDFSILENLLDITEKLESYKTQKLDSISPELMHAKKLLQGITVNRRECLRELAQQKEFVCWVREALKDINELKVFVDLASISAGENDMDVDRVACFHDTVHGYSSLLYELRQESGFEDFMNCLKKLWRALDSDENLPKKLVS
;
A
#
# COMPACT_ATOMS: atom_id res chain seq x y z
N GLY A 1 -3.99 67.06 -60.85
CA GLY A 1 -2.64 66.49 -60.71
C GLY A 1 -2.50 65.89 -59.34
N VAL A 2 -1.26 65.64 -58.92
CA VAL A 2 -0.85 65.37 -57.53
C VAL A 2 -0.10 66.60 -57.05
N THR A 3 -0.41 67.09 -55.86
CA THR A 3 0.30 68.24 -55.28
C THR A 3 1.49 67.72 -54.47
N VAL A 4 2.69 68.13 -54.86
CA VAL A 4 3.94 67.77 -54.19
C VAL A 4 4.43 68.96 -53.37
N TYR A 5 4.58 68.77 -52.07
CA TYR A 5 5.20 69.71 -51.14
C TYR A 5 6.64 69.27 -50.90
N PHE A 6 7.61 70.14 -51.19
CA PHE A 6 9.01 69.90 -50.89
C PHE A 6 9.37 70.63 -49.60
N HIS A 7 10.00 69.90 -48.68
CA HIS A 7 10.53 70.43 -47.43
C HIS A 7 12.01 70.10 -47.35
N ALA A 8 12.88 71.10 -47.23
CA ALA A 8 14.32 70.89 -47.09
C ALA A 8 14.97 71.95 -46.21
N ILE A 9 16.21 71.71 -45.77
CA ILE A 9 17.00 72.72 -45.05
C ILE A 9 18.08 73.25 -45.96
N LEU A 10 18.04 74.55 -46.28
CA LEU A 10 19.10 75.21 -47.01
C LEU A 10 20.27 75.58 -46.08
N SER A 11 21.45 75.05 -46.35
CA SER A 11 22.66 75.39 -45.59
C SER A 11 23.00 76.88 -45.69
N LYS A 12 23.46 77.46 -44.57
CA LYS A 12 24.02 78.83 -44.52
C LYS A 12 25.23 79.03 -45.43
N ASP A 13 25.88 77.96 -45.88
CA ASP A 13 27.04 78.01 -46.77
C ASP A 13 26.71 78.67 -48.12
N PHE A 14 25.44 78.68 -48.54
CA PHE A 14 24.99 79.42 -49.73
C PHE A 14 24.97 80.94 -49.56
N LYS A 15 25.09 81.46 -48.33
CA LYS A 15 25.00 82.89 -47.99
C LYS A 15 23.75 83.54 -48.61
N LEU A 16 22.60 82.87 -48.47
CA LEU A 16 21.34 83.31 -49.05
C LEU A 16 20.85 84.60 -48.36
N ASN A 17 20.46 85.61 -49.13
CA ASN A 17 19.60 86.69 -48.65
C ASN A 17 18.15 86.35 -49.04
N PRO A 18 17.27 86.00 -48.09
CA PRO A 18 15.91 85.57 -48.38
C PRO A 18 15.02 86.66 -49.01
N GLU A 19 15.43 87.94 -48.94
CA GLU A 19 14.68 89.03 -49.57
C GLU A 19 14.95 89.17 -51.08
N THR A 20 16.12 88.72 -51.56
CA THR A 20 16.57 88.95 -52.95
C THR A 20 16.92 87.69 -53.72
N HIS A 21 17.30 86.61 -53.03
CA HIS A 21 17.68 85.35 -53.64
C HIS A 21 16.50 84.38 -53.69
N LYS A 22 16.43 83.58 -54.75
CA LYS A 22 15.37 82.59 -54.95
C LYS A 22 15.93 81.18 -55.00
N VAL A 23 15.16 80.21 -54.50
CA VAL A 23 15.51 78.79 -54.59
C VAL A 23 14.48 78.10 -55.47
N PHE A 24 14.94 77.27 -56.41
CA PHE A 24 14.10 76.50 -57.30
C PHE A 24 14.47 75.02 -57.28
N ILE A 25 13.53 74.15 -57.67
CA ILE A 25 13.80 72.76 -58.01
C ILE A 25 13.82 72.62 -59.53
N ARG A 26 14.83 71.90 -60.04
CA ARG A 26 14.93 71.46 -61.43
C ARG A 26 15.05 69.94 -61.45
N ALA A 27 14.41 69.30 -62.43
CA ALA A 27 14.34 67.85 -62.52
C ALA A 27 14.42 67.38 -63.97
N GLY A 28 14.74 66.11 -64.14
CA GLY A 28 14.65 65.40 -65.41
C GLY A 28 13.39 64.53 -65.47
N ASN A 29 12.92 64.25 -66.69
CA ASN A 29 11.88 63.25 -66.96
C ASN A 29 10.50 63.51 -66.30
N ILE A 30 10.12 64.78 -66.11
CA ILE A 30 8.76 65.15 -65.69
C ILE A 30 7.93 65.54 -66.92
N SER A 31 6.72 64.97 -67.04
CA SER A 31 5.79 65.31 -68.12
C SER A 31 5.48 66.81 -68.14
N HIS A 32 5.54 67.41 -69.34
CA HIS A 32 5.29 68.84 -69.61
C HIS A 32 6.38 69.84 -69.19
N TYR A 33 7.55 69.38 -68.72
CA TYR A 33 8.70 70.24 -68.41
C TYR A 33 9.94 69.85 -69.23
N GLU A 34 10.72 70.84 -69.68
CA GLU A 34 12.01 70.60 -70.32
C GLU A 34 13.05 70.21 -69.27
N SER A 35 13.61 69.01 -69.41
CA SER A 35 14.53 68.41 -68.42
C SER A 35 15.71 69.34 -68.10
N TRP A 36 15.89 69.63 -66.80
CA TRP A 36 16.97 70.45 -66.24
C TRP A 36 17.02 71.94 -66.63
N LYS A 37 16.11 72.42 -67.48
CA LYS A 37 16.02 73.82 -67.89
C LYS A 37 14.92 74.59 -67.18
N ASP A 38 13.73 73.98 -67.07
CA ASP A 38 12.58 74.61 -66.43
C ASP A 38 12.69 74.56 -64.90
N ASN A 39 12.30 75.65 -64.25
CA ASN A 39 12.12 75.69 -62.80
C ASN A 39 10.74 75.10 -62.47
N ILE A 40 10.72 73.95 -61.79
CA ILE A 40 9.49 73.17 -61.54
C ILE A 40 8.75 73.70 -60.31
N CYS A 41 9.50 74.07 -59.26
CA CYS A 41 8.97 74.56 -58.01
C CYS A 41 9.85 75.70 -57.50
N GLU A 42 9.25 76.83 -57.14
CA GLU A 42 9.91 77.88 -56.35
C GLU A 42 9.74 77.55 -54.86
N LEU A 43 10.80 77.73 -54.07
CA LEU A 43 10.77 77.52 -52.62
C LEU A 43 10.99 78.83 -51.89
N SER A 44 10.22 79.04 -50.83
CA SER A 44 10.33 80.17 -49.92
C SER A 44 11.02 79.75 -48.62
N CYS A 45 11.78 80.66 -48.01
CA CYS A 45 12.32 80.45 -46.67
C CYS A 45 11.20 80.67 -45.64
N THR A 46 10.79 79.61 -44.95
CA THR A 46 9.66 79.66 -44.01
C THR A 46 10.09 79.79 -42.54
N LYS A 47 11.29 79.32 -42.19
CA LYS A 47 11.86 79.43 -40.82
C LYS A 47 13.38 79.63 -40.86
N HIS A 48 13.88 80.57 -40.07
CA HIS A 48 15.32 80.72 -39.82
C HIS A 48 15.75 79.76 -38.70
N LEU A 49 16.76 78.93 -38.97
CA LEU A 49 17.23 77.82 -38.10
C LEU A 49 18.63 78.11 -37.53
N GLU A 50 18.96 79.38 -37.33
CA GLU A 50 20.23 79.84 -36.76
C GLU A 50 21.45 79.23 -37.46
N GLU A 51 22.24 78.41 -36.75
CA GLU A 51 23.47 77.83 -37.27
C GLU A 51 23.25 76.76 -38.36
N HIS A 52 22.03 76.26 -38.51
CA HIS A 52 21.66 75.22 -39.47
C HIS A 52 21.12 75.78 -40.81
N GLY A 53 20.85 77.08 -40.90
CA GLY A 53 20.42 77.75 -42.13
C GLY A 53 18.92 78.06 -42.17
N TYR A 54 18.22 77.73 -43.26
CA TYR A 54 16.81 78.06 -43.45
C TYR A 54 15.98 76.82 -43.80
N LEU A 55 14.82 76.67 -43.18
CA LEU A 55 13.79 75.75 -43.69
C LEU A 55 13.22 76.37 -44.96
N ILE A 56 13.26 75.62 -46.06
CA ILE A 56 12.69 76.02 -47.35
C ILE A 56 11.56 75.08 -47.73
N GLU A 57 10.45 75.67 -48.17
CA GLU A 57 9.25 74.94 -48.54
C GLU A 57 8.72 75.43 -49.88
N GLY A 58 8.23 74.51 -50.71
CA GLY A 58 7.66 74.85 -52.00
C GLY A 58 6.64 73.80 -52.44
N THR A 59 5.71 74.21 -53.29
CA THR A 59 4.63 73.34 -53.75
C THR A 59 4.47 73.38 -55.26
N VAL A 60 4.24 72.23 -55.88
CA VAL A 60 3.95 72.10 -57.31
C VAL A 60 2.87 71.04 -57.56
N THR A 61 2.00 71.27 -58.54
CA THR A 61 1.04 70.24 -58.98
C THR A 61 1.56 69.51 -60.21
N LEU A 62 1.91 68.24 -60.07
CA LEU A 62 2.40 67.39 -61.16
C LEU A 62 1.26 66.59 -61.80
N ALA A 63 1.44 66.18 -63.06
CA ALA A 63 0.50 65.28 -63.74
C ALA A 63 0.53 63.87 -63.12
N LYS A 64 -0.62 63.18 -63.10
CA LYS A 64 -0.81 61.88 -62.41
C LYS A 64 0.06 60.76 -62.98
N ASP A 65 0.47 60.86 -64.23
CA ASP A 65 1.39 59.94 -64.89
C ASP A 65 2.81 59.98 -64.32
N ASN A 66 3.16 60.95 -63.47
CA ASN A 66 4.44 61.01 -62.75
C ASN A 66 4.45 60.15 -61.46
N MET A 67 3.31 59.59 -61.03
CA MET A 67 3.25 58.70 -59.87
C MET A 67 3.98 57.38 -60.12
N ASN A 68 4.53 56.79 -59.05
CA ASN A 68 5.26 55.52 -59.03
C ASN A 68 6.46 55.46 -60.00
N LYS A 69 6.99 56.62 -60.41
CA LYS A 69 8.20 56.75 -61.23
C LYS A 69 9.32 57.37 -60.41
N TYR A 70 10.55 56.99 -60.71
CA TYR A 70 11.75 57.60 -60.16
C TYR A 70 12.13 58.84 -60.97
N ILE A 71 12.10 60.01 -60.33
CA ILE A 71 12.31 61.30 -60.97
C ILE A 71 13.58 61.95 -60.39
N PRO A 72 14.65 62.12 -61.18
CA PRO A 72 15.85 62.80 -60.71
C PRO A 72 15.63 64.31 -60.60
N TYR A 73 15.99 64.93 -59.46
CA TYR A 73 15.90 66.38 -59.27
C TYR A 73 17.03 66.95 -58.41
N LYS A 74 17.19 68.28 -58.45
CA LYS A 74 18.11 69.05 -57.60
C LYS A 74 17.57 70.42 -57.23
N TYR A 75 18.05 70.93 -56.12
CA TYR A 75 17.90 72.33 -55.71
C TYR A 75 18.87 73.24 -56.48
N TRP A 76 18.36 74.39 -56.92
CA TRP A 76 19.05 75.44 -57.65
C TRP A 76 18.88 76.79 -56.94
N VAL A 77 19.97 77.35 -56.43
CA VAL A 77 19.96 78.60 -55.65
C VAL A 77 20.41 79.76 -56.54
N VAL A 78 19.53 80.72 -56.75
CA VAL A 78 19.77 81.93 -57.55
C VAL A 78 20.26 83.06 -56.65
N CYS A 79 21.58 83.17 -56.55
CA CYS A 79 22.30 84.32 -56.01
C CYS A 79 22.91 85.15 -57.16
N GLU A 80 24.23 85.04 -57.43
CA GLU A 80 24.90 85.83 -58.48
C GLU A 80 25.08 85.08 -59.82
N GLN A 81 25.57 83.82 -59.79
CA GLN A 81 25.77 82.99 -61.00
C GLN A 81 24.90 81.72 -61.03
N GLY A 82 24.04 81.55 -60.01
CA GLY A 82 23.23 80.36 -59.83
C GLY A 82 24.07 79.11 -59.50
N LYS A 83 23.69 78.35 -58.46
CA LYS A 83 24.42 77.15 -58.05
C LYS A 83 23.48 75.99 -57.80
N TYR A 84 23.83 74.82 -58.33
CA TYR A 84 23.18 73.58 -57.94
C TYR A 84 23.69 73.13 -56.57
N GLU A 85 22.86 72.37 -55.87
CA GLU A 85 23.28 71.70 -54.65
C GLU A 85 24.38 70.67 -54.89
N PHE A 86 25.15 70.42 -53.83
CA PHE A 86 26.16 69.38 -53.75
C PHE A 86 25.65 68.21 -52.91
N ILE A 87 25.66 67.00 -53.48
CA ILE A 87 25.32 65.75 -52.79
C ILE A 87 26.62 65.02 -52.47
N TYR A 88 26.86 64.73 -51.19
CA TYR A 88 28.09 64.12 -50.67
C TYR A 88 28.18 62.62 -50.96
N ARG A 89 28.06 62.23 -52.25
CA ARG A 89 28.16 60.86 -52.77
C ARG A 89 29.08 60.84 -53.98
N GLN A 90 30.00 59.86 -54.04
CA GLN A 90 30.82 59.65 -55.23
C GLN A 90 29.97 59.04 -56.36
N PRO A 91 30.00 59.62 -57.57
CA PRO A 91 29.29 59.07 -58.72
C PRO A 91 29.96 57.75 -59.15
N VAL A 92 29.16 56.71 -59.31
CA VAL A 92 29.56 55.39 -59.81
C VAL A 92 29.62 55.40 -61.33
N THR A 93 28.82 56.25 -61.97
CA THR A 93 28.87 56.50 -63.43
C THR A 93 29.54 57.85 -63.72
N SER A 94 29.81 58.18 -64.98
CA SER A 94 30.26 59.54 -65.36
C SER A 94 29.15 60.59 -65.29
N SER A 95 28.01 60.28 -64.65
CA SER A 95 26.83 61.13 -64.56
C SER A 95 26.78 61.93 -63.25
N TYR A 96 25.93 62.96 -63.22
CA TYR A 96 25.70 63.73 -62.01
C TYR A 96 24.82 62.95 -61.02
N VAL A 97 25.21 62.89 -59.74
CA VAL A 97 24.36 62.38 -58.66
C VAL A 97 23.26 63.39 -58.35
N ASN A 98 22.00 62.99 -58.45
CA ASN A 98 20.80 63.80 -58.18
C ASN A 98 19.99 63.19 -57.02
N ARG A 99 19.09 63.99 -56.42
CA ARG A 99 18.03 63.46 -55.54
C ARG A 99 17.03 62.67 -56.37
N CYS A 100 16.32 61.74 -55.74
CA CYS A 100 15.35 60.89 -56.42
C CYS A 100 13.97 61.00 -55.78
N LEU A 101 13.01 61.56 -56.51
CA LEU A 101 11.61 61.66 -56.10
C LEU A 101 10.86 60.40 -56.53
N LEU A 102 10.11 59.80 -55.59
CA LEU A 102 9.19 58.70 -55.86
C LEU A 102 7.85 58.98 -55.18
N ILE A 103 6.84 59.36 -55.96
CA ILE A 103 5.49 59.64 -55.46
C ILE A 103 4.71 58.33 -55.42
N LYS A 104 4.55 57.75 -54.23
CA LYS A 104 3.81 56.50 -54.04
C LYS A 104 2.30 56.75 -54.01
N SER A 105 1.57 56.22 -55.00
CA SER A 105 0.14 56.50 -55.15
C SER A 105 -0.73 55.99 -53.98
N ASP A 106 -0.29 54.93 -53.32
CA ASP A 106 -0.92 54.28 -52.17
C ASP A 106 -0.79 55.07 -50.86
N LEU A 107 0.15 56.03 -50.80
CA LEU A 107 0.40 56.85 -49.61
C LEU A 107 -0.13 58.28 -49.72
N LEU A 108 -0.84 58.61 -50.80
CA LEU A 108 -1.41 59.94 -50.99
C LEU A 108 -2.60 60.16 -50.07
N SER A 109 -2.62 61.30 -49.39
CA SER A 109 -3.80 61.79 -48.65
C SER A 109 -4.32 63.01 -49.38
N ASN A 110 -5.61 63.02 -49.75
CA ASN A 110 -6.22 64.12 -50.52
C ASN A 110 -5.49 64.50 -51.83
N GLY A 111 -4.70 63.59 -52.40
CA GLY A 111 -3.89 63.86 -53.60
C GLY A 111 -2.60 64.64 -53.32
N GLU A 112 -2.13 64.66 -52.07
CA GLU A 112 -0.94 65.37 -51.61
C GLU A 112 0.21 64.42 -51.26
N TRP A 113 1.42 64.78 -51.67
CA TRP A 113 2.68 64.11 -51.33
C TRP A 113 3.65 65.11 -50.70
N HIS A 114 4.12 64.82 -49.50
CA HIS A 114 5.14 65.60 -48.82
C HIS A 114 6.50 64.92 -48.97
N GLN A 115 7.38 65.55 -49.75
CA GLN A 115 8.76 65.16 -49.96
C GLN A 115 9.65 65.84 -48.92
N TYR A 116 10.13 65.06 -47.95
CA TYR A 116 11.03 65.52 -46.90
C TYR A 116 12.48 65.22 -47.25
N ASP A 117 13.21 66.25 -47.64
CA ASP A 117 14.61 66.19 -48.00
C ASP A 117 15.52 66.63 -46.84
N ASP A 118 16.78 66.22 -46.92
CA ASP A 118 17.82 66.56 -45.96
C ASP A 118 18.39 67.98 -46.20
N VAL A 119 19.62 68.22 -45.72
CA VAL A 119 20.29 69.51 -45.86
C VAL A 119 20.76 69.71 -47.31
N VAL A 120 20.23 70.72 -47.98
CA VAL A 120 20.70 71.24 -49.25
C VAL A 120 22.04 71.93 -49.01
N CYS A 121 23.11 71.32 -49.51
CA CYS A 121 24.48 71.75 -49.23
C CYS A 121 25.11 72.48 -50.42
N ALA A 122 25.94 73.49 -50.12
CA ALA A 122 26.79 74.13 -51.11
C ALA A 122 28.07 73.32 -51.33
N GLU A 123 28.71 73.50 -52.49
CA GLU A 123 29.99 72.87 -52.78
C GLU A 123 31.08 73.30 -51.77
N PRO A 124 31.79 72.36 -51.12
CA PRO A 124 32.81 72.69 -50.12
C PRO A 124 34.03 73.35 -50.76
N SER A 125 34.72 74.22 -50.01
CA SER A 125 35.98 74.81 -50.48
C SER A 125 37.08 73.75 -50.68
N VAL A 126 37.96 73.94 -51.67
CA VAL A 126 38.98 72.96 -52.12
C VAL A 126 39.82 72.36 -50.97
N VAL A 127 40.16 73.17 -49.95
CA VAL A 127 40.93 72.74 -48.77
C VAL A 127 40.09 71.86 -47.84
N LYS A 128 38.80 72.15 -47.70
CA LYS A 128 37.83 71.39 -46.88
C LYS A 128 37.48 70.05 -47.55
N HIS A 129 37.34 70.06 -48.88
CA HIS A 129 37.14 68.87 -49.71
C HIS A 129 38.32 67.89 -49.60
N LEU A 130 39.57 68.36 -49.58
CA LEU A 130 40.76 67.52 -49.47
C LEU A 130 40.88 66.81 -48.10
N TRP A 131 40.57 67.53 -47.01
CA TRP A 131 40.58 66.98 -45.63
C TRP A 131 39.41 66.02 -45.36
N GLN A 132 38.24 66.29 -45.94
CA GLN A 132 37.08 65.41 -45.87
C GLN A 132 37.24 64.15 -46.75
N TRP A 133 38.00 64.24 -47.84
CA TRP A 133 38.32 63.11 -48.74
C TRP A 133 39.29 62.09 -48.11
N LEU A 134 40.25 62.54 -47.28
CA LEU A 134 41.23 61.68 -46.60
C LEU A 134 40.68 60.96 -45.36
N SER A 135 39.60 61.46 -44.75
CA SER A 135 39.04 60.91 -43.53
C SER A 135 37.67 60.28 -43.81
N ARG A 136 37.41 59.05 -43.35
CA ARG A 136 36.07 58.40 -43.42
C ARG A 136 34.97 59.12 -42.61
N THR A 137 35.14 60.41 -42.32
CA THR A 137 34.26 61.27 -41.51
C THR A 137 33.11 61.89 -42.31
N GLN A 138 33.15 61.83 -43.65
CA GLN A 138 32.12 62.40 -44.54
C GLN A 138 30.72 61.82 -44.25
N ASN A 139 30.59 60.49 -44.15
CA ASN A 139 29.30 59.85 -43.87
C ASN A 139 28.76 60.25 -42.49
N LYS A 140 29.63 60.45 -41.48
CA LYS A 140 29.22 60.86 -40.13
C LYS A 140 28.61 62.26 -40.12
N GLN A 141 29.21 63.22 -40.85
CA GLN A 141 28.68 64.58 -40.97
C GLN A 141 27.37 64.65 -41.77
N VAL A 142 27.24 63.84 -42.83
CA VAL A 142 25.99 63.75 -43.61
C VAL A 142 24.87 63.13 -42.78
N VAL A 143 25.16 62.07 -42.01
CA VAL A 143 24.22 61.45 -41.07
C VAL A 143 23.78 62.45 -39.98
N GLU A 144 24.69 63.24 -39.44
CA GLU A 144 24.39 64.28 -38.45
C GLU A 144 23.50 65.39 -39.05
N GLY A 145 23.83 65.88 -40.25
CA GLY A 145 22.99 66.83 -40.98
C GLY A 145 21.59 66.28 -41.28
N LYS A 146 21.50 65.02 -41.73
CA LYS A 146 20.22 64.34 -41.98
C LYS A 146 19.41 64.15 -40.69
N THR A 147 20.07 63.86 -39.57
CA THR A 147 19.46 63.75 -38.24
C THR A 147 18.85 65.08 -37.78
N ILE A 148 19.59 66.19 -37.95
CA ILE A 148 19.10 67.54 -37.64
C ILE A 148 17.91 67.89 -38.52
N ALA A 149 18.02 67.67 -39.83
CA ALA A 149 16.93 67.93 -40.77
C ALA A 149 15.67 67.14 -40.45
N ALA A 150 15.82 65.83 -40.26
CA ALA A 150 14.74 64.95 -39.84
C ALA A 150 14.08 65.42 -38.53
N SER A 151 14.86 65.86 -37.53
CA SER A 151 14.33 66.35 -36.26
C SER A 151 13.47 67.62 -36.42
N ILE A 152 13.87 68.53 -37.30
CA ILE A 152 13.12 69.75 -37.61
C ILE A 152 11.86 69.44 -38.39
N MET A 153 11.92 68.51 -39.37
CA MET A 153 10.73 68.06 -40.10
C MET A 153 9.72 67.41 -39.15
N LEU A 154 10.18 66.58 -38.21
CA LEU A 154 9.31 66.02 -37.17
C LEU A 154 8.64 67.12 -36.34
N GLU A 155 9.36 68.16 -35.94
CA GLU A 155 8.76 69.29 -35.22
C GLU A 155 7.63 69.96 -36.01
N ASN A 156 7.83 70.19 -37.30
CA ASN A 156 6.81 70.76 -38.17
C ASN A 156 5.61 69.80 -38.36
N ILE A 157 5.85 68.51 -38.57
CA ILE A 157 4.78 67.51 -38.73
C ILE A 157 3.94 67.45 -37.45
N PHE A 158 4.56 67.33 -36.28
CA PHE A 158 3.84 67.30 -35.02
C PHE A 158 3.10 68.61 -34.72
N SER A 159 3.58 69.77 -35.21
CA SER A 159 2.90 71.06 -35.05
C SER A 159 1.50 71.12 -35.67
N ILE A 160 1.19 70.24 -36.66
CA ILE A 160 -0.17 70.08 -37.23
C ILE A 160 -1.20 69.80 -36.14
N LEU A 161 -0.79 69.09 -35.08
CA LEU A 161 -1.65 68.74 -33.95
C LEU A 161 -1.87 69.90 -32.97
N GLY A 162 -1.22 71.05 -33.16
CA GLY A 162 -1.42 72.26 -32.37
C GLY A 162 -2.85 72.81 -32.43
N THR A 163 -3.56 72.50 -33.52
CA THR A 163 -5.01 72.71 -33.62
C THR A 163 -5.71 71.34 -33.68
N TRP A 164 -6.26 70.90 -32.55
CA TRP A 164 -6.82 69.56 -32.43
C TRP A 164 -8.10 69.38 -33.25
N SER A 165 -8.09 68.49 -34.25
CA SER A 165 -9.26 68.12 -35.05
C SER A 165 -9.08 66.74 -35.72
N PRO A 166 -10.17 66.05 -36.11
CA PRO A 166 -10.06 64.78 -36.85
C PRO A 166 -9.27 64.90 -38.17
N ASP A 167 -9.42 66.03 -38.86
CA ASP A 167 -8.73 66.29 -40.14
C ASP A 167 -7.24 66.52 -39.94
N ASN A 168 -6.86 67.30 -38.92
CA ASN A 168 -5.45 67.53 -38.60
C ASN A 168 -4.76 66.26 -38.09
N LEU A 169 -5.46 65.43 -37.32
CA LEU A 169 -4.93 64.13 -36.89
C LEU A 169 -4.69 63.19 -38.09
N ARG A 170 -5.63 63.14 -39.04
CA ARG A 170 -5.48 62.37 -40.28
C ARG A 170 -4.30 62.89 -41.10
N ASN A 171 -4.22 64.20 -41.32
CA ASN A 171 -3.14 64.85 -42.05
C ASN A 171 -1.78 64.59 -41.41
N PHE A 172 -1.69 64.72 -40.07
CA PHE A 172 -0.51 64.39 -39.29
C PHE A 172 -0.04 62.95 -39.55
N LEU A 173 -0.91 61.95 -39.41
CA LEU A 173 -0.50 60.55 -39.60
C LEU A 173 -0.09 60.25 -41.04
N CYS A 174 -0.76 60.85 -42.02
CA CYS A 174 -0.39 60.69 -43.43
C CYS A 174 0.98 61.31 -43.72
N GLN A 175 1.21 62.55 -43.29
CA GLN A 175 2.49 63.24 -43.46
C GLN A 175 3.62 62.54 -42.70
N LEU A 176 3.37 62.07 -41.48
CA LEU A 176 4.36 61.31 -40.71
C LEU A 176 4.72 59.98 -41.40
N HIS A 177 3.74 59.29 -41.99
CA HIS A 177 3.99 58.06 -42.73
C HIS A 177 4.79 58.33 -44.02
N GLN A 178 4.47 59.41 -44.75
CA GLN A 178 5.25 59.86 -45.91
C GLN A 178 6.69 60.21 -45.51
N PHE A 179 6.86 60.98 -44.43
CA PHE A 179 8.16 61.28 -43.82
C PHE A 179 8.95 60.01 -43.52
N TYR A 180 8.32 59.04 -42.85
CA TYR A 180 8.96 57.77 -42.50
C TYR A 180 9.46 57.03 -43.75
N VAL A 181 8.59 56.85 -44.75
CA VAL A 181 8.91 56.13 -45.99
C VAL A 181 10.03 56.80 -46.79
N VAL A 182 10.02 58.14 -46.87
CA VAL A 182 11.04 58.94 -47.56
C VAL A 182 12.37 58.85 -46.82
N THR A 183 12.36 58.97 -45.49
CA THR A 183 13.57 59.12 -44.69
C THR A 183 14.31 57.80 -44.47
N VAL A 184 13.56 56.69 -44.31
CA VAL A 184 14.10 55.33 -44.08
C VAL A 184 14.85 54.78 -45.30
N ASN A 185 14.45 55.15 -46.50
CA ASN A 185 15.03 54.65 -47.75
C ASN A 185 15.68 55.79 -48.54
N PRO A 186 16.81 56.36 -48.09
CA PRO A 186 17.49 57.41 -48.85
C PRO A 186 17.86 56.89 -50.25
N CYS A 187 17.25 57.50 -51.26
CA CYS A 187 17.40 57.13 -52.66
C CYS A 187 17.97 58.31 -53.45
N ILE A 188 18.97 58.02 -54.26
CA ILE A 188 19.62 58.97 -55.15
C ILE A 188 19.52 58.47 -56.59
N HIS A 189 19.75 59.35 -57.54
CA HIS A 189 19.75 59.01 -58.96
C HIS A 189 21.10 59.32 -59.59
N ASP A 190 21.84 58.28 -59.97
CA ASP A 190 23.15 58.33 -60.62
C ASP A 190 23.09 57.49 -61.90
N GLY A 191 22.60 58.10 -62.99
CA GLY A 191 22.22 57.41 -64.24
C GLY A 191 20.95 56.56 -64.14
N LYS A 192 20.71 55.93 -62.99
CA LYS A 192 19.51 55.19 -62.59
C LYS A 192 19.22 55.38 -61.10
N GLU A 193 18.03 55.00 -60.65
CA GLU A 193 17.69 54.94 -59.22
C GLU A 193 18.66 54.02 -58.47
N THR A 194 19.22 54.51 -57.37
CA THR A 194 20.20 53.78 -56.56
C THR A 194 19.97 54.07 -55.08
N PRO A 195 19.73 53.04 -54.24
CA PRO A 195 19.68 53.20 -52.79
C PRO A 195 21.03 53.67 -52.21
N TRP A 196 21.03 54.62 -51.29
CA TRP A 196 22.24 55.16 -50.67
C TRP A 196 22.68 54.31 -49.46
N THR A 197 23.07 53.07 -49.71
CA THR A 197 23.40 52.08 -48.66
C THR A 197 24.61 52.47 -47.80
N GLU A 198 25.64 53.11 -48.37
CA GLU A 198 26.88 53.49 -47.64
C GLU A 198 26.65 54.52 -46.52
N LEU A 199 25.50 55.20 -46.51
CA LEU A 199 25.17 56.21 -45.50
C LEU A 199 24.90 55.57 -44.13
N ASN A 200 24.59 54.27 -44.07
CA ASN A 200 24.17 53.56 -42.85
C ASN A 200 23.06 54.31 -42.07
N PHE A 201 22.10 54.86 -42.82
CA PHE A 201 20.96 55.58 -42.26
C PHE A 201 19.67 55.00 -42.84
N GLY A 202 19.00 54.17 -42.05
CA GLY A 202 17.78 53.47 -42.45
C GLY A 202 16.77 53.38 -41.30
N THR A 203 16.05 52.27 -41.24
CA THR A 203 14.93 52.05 -40.31
C THR A 203 15.30 52.30 -38.85
N GLU A 204 16.42 51.77 -38.37
CA GLU A 204 16.86 51.91 -36.98
C GLU A 204 17.08 53.38 -36.61
N GLN A 205 17.82 54.14 -37.42
CA GLN A 205 18.11 55.54 -37.15
C GLN A 205 16.84 56.41 -37.19
N VAL A 206 15.90 56.13 -38.10
CA VAL A 206 14.62 56.86 -38.15
C VAL A 206 13.73 56.50 -36.97
N ASN A 207 13.70 55.23 -36.56
CA ASN A 207 12.97 54.78 -35.38
C ASN A 207 13.50 55.46 -34.12
N ASP A 208 14.82 55.51 -33.94
CA ASP A 208 15.45 56.20 -32.81
C ASP A 208 15.11 57.69 -32.79
N LEU A 209 15.09 58.35 -33.95
CA LEU A 209 14.68 59.76 -34.05
C LEU A 209 13.23 59.97 -33.65
N LEU A 210 12.32 59.11 -34.13
CA LEU A 210 10.91 59.15 -33.77
C LEU A 210 10.71 58.91 -32.27
N LEU A 211 11.33 57.89 -31.70
CA LEU A 211 11.25 57.57 -30.28
C LEU A 211 11.82 58.70 -29.40
N LYS A 212 12.97 59.25 -29.78
CA LYS A 212 13.59 60.39 -29.07
C LYS A 212 12.70 61.63 -29.13
N TYR A 213 12.11 61.93 -30.30
CA TYR A 213 11.20 63.06 -30.44
C TYR A 213 9.91 62.86 -29.65
N MET A 214 9.30 61.67 -29.72
CA MET A 214 8.11 61.32 -28.92
C MET A 214 8.40 61.42 -27.41
N GLY A 215 9.57 60.96 -26.97
CA GLY A 215 10.02 61.14 -25.58
C GLY A 215 10.15 62.62 -25.19
N LYS A 216 10.71 63.45 -26.07
CA LYS A 216 10.83 64.91 -25.87
C LYS A 216 9.46 65.57 -25.65
N ILE A 217 8.46 65.24 -26.48
CA ILE A 217 7.11 65.84 -26.36
C ILE A 217 6.27 65.23 -25.23
N ALA A 218 6.56 64.00 -24.81
CA ALA A 218 5.93 63.34 -23.66
C ALA A 218 6.45 63.86 -22.32
N HIS A 219 7.72 64.27 -22.26
CA HIS A 219 8.42 64.67 -21.04
C HIS A 219 7.64 65.67 -20.14
N PRO A 220 6.98 66.72 -20.66
CA PRO A 220 6.20 67.66 -19.83
C PRO A 220 5.05 67.02 -19.03
N PHE A 221 4.56 65.86 -19.46
CA PHE A 221 3.48 65.12 -18.81
C PHE A 221 3.97 63.97 -17.91
N LEU A 222 5.26 63.63 -17.99
CA LEU A 222 5.89 62.55 -17.22
C LEU A 222 6.74 63.07 -16.05
N ALA A 223 7.14 64.34 -16.07
CA ALA A 223 7.93 64.97 -15.01
C ALA A 223 7.11 65.23 -13.72
N PRO A 224 7.73 65.16 -12.52
CA PRO A 224 7.05 65.39 -11.24
C PRO A 224 6.50 66.81 -11.07
N GLU A 225 5.57 66.97 -10.11
CA GLU A 225 4.77 68.18 -9.91
C GLU A 225 5.62 69.45 -9.74
N GLY A 226 5.58 70.29 -10.78
CA GLY A 226 6.42 71.48 -10.98
C GLY A 226 6.48 71.89 -12.46
N ALA A 227 6.18 70.95 -13.37
CA ALA A 227 6.17 71.11 -14.83
C ALA A 227 4.92 71.79 -15.44
N LYS A 228 4.01 72.39 -14.66
CA LYS A 228 2.83 73.09 -15.22
C LYS A 228 3.19 74.28 -16.12
N ALA A 229 4.39 74.85 -15.94
CA ALA A 229 4.91 75.91 -16.80
C ALA A 229 5.31 75.40 -18.20
N SER A 230 5.92 74.21 -18.30
CA SER A 230 6.36 73.61 -19.57
C SER A 230 5.22 72.96 -20.36
N GLN A 231 4.08 72.67 -19.73
CA GLN A 231 2.87 72.18 -20.41
C GLN A 231 2.14 73.28 -21.21
N LYS A 232 2.38 74.57 -20.92
CA LYS A 232 1.74 75.68 -21.68
C LYS A 232 2.22 75.77 -23.12
N ASP A 233 3.48 75.39 -23.35
CA ASP A 233 4.12 75.40 -24.66
C ASP A 233 3.99 74.06 -25.40
N ALA A 234 3.27 73.09 -24.81
CA ALA A 234 3.04 71.79 -25.44
C ALA A 234 2.07 71.91 -26.63
N VAL A 235 2.45 71.30 -27.75
CA VAL A 235 1.63 71.27 -28.99
C VAL A 235 0.28 70.59 -28.74
N ILE A 236 0.27 69.50 -27.97
CA ILE A 236 -0.94 68.79 -27.56
C ILE A 236 -1.15 69.03 -26.06
N LYS A 237 -2.29 69.65 -25.71
CA LYS A 237 -2.58 70.04 -24.32
C LYS A 237 -3.14 68.89 -23.47
N SER A 238 -3.86 67.94 -24.07
CA SER A 238 -4.38 66.77 -23.36
C SER A 238 -3.31 65.69 -23.29
N LYS A 239 -2.99 65.26 -22.07
CA LYS A 239 -2.10 64.14 -21.78
C LYS A 239 -2.57 62.85 -22.46
N LEU A 240 -3.86 62.54 -22.33
CA LEU A 240 -4.47 61.35 -22.89
C LEU A 240 -4.47 61.38 -24.43
N ALA A 241 -4.78 62.53 -25.03
CA ALA A 241 -4.71 62.71 -26.48
C ALA A 241 -3.29 62.51 -27.02
N LEU A 242 -2.27 63.06 -26.34
CA LEU A 242 -0.87 62.86 -26.69
C LEU A 242 -0.47 61.38 -26.60
N GLY A 243 -0.84 60.70 -25.51
CA GLY A 243 -0.58 59.27 -25.34
C GLY A 243 -1.18 58.43 -26.47
N LEU A 244 -2.43 58.71 -26.88
CA LEU A 244 -3.10 57.98 -27.96
C LEU A 244 -2.52 58.29 -29.35
N VAL A 245 -2.03 59.52 -29.57
CA VAL A 245 -1.28 59.87 -30.78
C VAL A 245 0.01 59.07 -30.84
N ILE A 246 0.81 59.08 -29.77
CA ILE A 246 2.07 58.31 -29.68
C ILE A 246 1.79 56.82 -29.91
N LEU A 247 0.77 56.26 -29.25
CA LEU A 247 0.37 54.87 -29.45
C LEU A 247 0.01 54.59 -30.92
N SER A 248 -0.76 55.48 -31.55
CA SER A 248 -1.12 55.32 -32.96
C SER A 248 0.09 55.32 -33.88
N VAL A 249 1.12 56.13 -33.58
CA VAL A 249 2.37 56.17 -34.33
C VAL A 249 3.18 54.89 -34.12
N VAL A 250 3.34 54.46 -32.87
CA VAL A 250 4.07 53.24 -32.50
C VAL A 250 3.46 52.01 -33.16
N VAL A 251 2.13 51.90 -33.19
CA VAL A 251 1.45 50.77 -33.84
C VAL A 251 1.54 50.86 -35.35
N LYS A 252 1.21 52.01 -35.97
CA LYS A 252 1.18 52.16 -37.44
C LYS A 252 2.55 52.01 -38.11
N LEU A 253 3.62 52.38 -37.41
CA LEU A 253 4.99 52.29 -37.93
C LEU A 253 5.77 51.09 -37.35
N GLU A 254 5.12 50.25 -36.54
CA GLU A 254 5.72 49.08 -35.89
C GLU A 254 7.02 49.42 -35.13
N LEU A 255 7.03 50.54 -34.40
CA LEU A 255 8.23 51.03 -33.74
C LEU A 255 8.66 50.10 -32.59
N PRO A 256 9.97 49.80 -32.45
CA PRO A 256 10.50 49.03 -31.33
C PRO A 256 10.48 49.90 -30.06
N ALA A 257 9.61 49.58 -29.11
CA ALA A 257 9.54 50.30 -27.84
C ALA A 257 10.31 49.53 -26.75
N SER A 258 11.21 50.21 -26.05
CA SER A 258 11.86 49.68 -24.85
C SER A 258 10.87 49.55 -23.69
N GLU A 259 11.23 48.80 -22.65
CA GLU A 259 10.43 48.69 -21.42
C GLU A 259 10.10 50.08 -20.81
N SER A 260 11.07 51.01 -20.82
CA SER A 260 10.87 52.38 -20.36
C SER A 260 9.85 53.13 -21.23
N ASN A 261 9.94 53.01 -22.56
CA ASN A 261 9.01 53.67 -23.47
C ASN A 261 7.57 53.15 -23.27
N LEU A 262 7.41 51.84 -23.04
CA LEU A 262 6.13 51.22 -22.75
C LEU A 262 5.57 51.67 -21.40
N ALA A 263 6.41 51.79 -20.36
CA ALA A 263 6.03 52.29 -19.05
C ALA A 263 5.58 53.75 -19.10
N ASP A 264 6.31 54.59 -19.83
CA ASP A 264 5.97 56.01 -20.06
C ASP A 264 4.67 56.16 -20.83
N LEU A 265 4.46 55.35 -21.86
CA LEU A 265 3.21 55.32 -22.61
C LEU A 265 2.03 54.88 -21.73
N CYS A 266 2.22 53.89 -20.85
CA CYS A 266 1.22 53.52 -19.85
C CYS A 266 0.92 54.70 -18.90
N SER A 267 1.93 55.45 -18.48
CA SER A 267 1.76 56.62 -17.62
C SER A 267 1.01 57.77 -18.29
N LEU A 268 1.21 57.98 -19.60
CA LEU A 268 0.47 58.96 -20.40
C LEU A 268 -1.00 58.58 -20.55
N LEU A 269 -1.28 57.29 -20.76
CA LEU A 269 -2.62 56.76 -21.00
C LEU A 269 -3.41 56.44 -19.72
N CYS A 270 -2.76 56.48 -18.56
CA CYS A 270 -3.43 56.39 -17.25
C CYS A 270 -4.36 57.58 -17.05
N LEU A 271 -5.64 57.30 -16.80
CA LEU A 271 -6.66 58.30 -16.51
C LEU A 271 -6.29 59.11 -15.26
N GLU A 272 -6.50 60.43 -15.34
CA GLU A 272 -6.21 61.34 -14.23
C GLU A 272 -7.28 61.24 -13.13
N GLU A 273 -6.88 61.53 -11.89
CA GLU A 273 -7.78 61.59 -10.75
C GLU A 273 -8.62 62.88 -10.79
N VAL A 274 -9.65 62.86 -11.63
CA VAL A 274 -10.60 63.96 -11.83
C VAL A 274 -12.04 63.43 -11.71
N SER A 275 -13.04 64.32 -11.79
CA SER A 275 -14.44 63.88 -11.70
C SER A 275 -14.80 62.93 -12.84
N GLN A 276 -15.66 61.93 -12.56
CA GLN A 276 -16.09 60.94 -13.54
C GLN A 276 -16.68 61.58 -14.81
N GLN A 277 -17.41 62.69 -14.67
CA GLN A 277 -17.96 63.42 -15.82
C GLN A 277 -16.86 64.03 -16.70
N ALA A 278 -15.79 64.59 -16.11
CA ALA A 278 -14.69 65.17 -16.87
C ALA A 278 -13.95 64.10 -17.70
N VAL A 279 -13.76 62.90 -17.13
CA VAL A 279 -13.19 61.75 -17.86
C VAL A 279 -14.09 61.33 -19.02
N LEU A 280 -15.41 61.22 -18.81
CA LEU A 280 -16.37 60.86 -19.86
C LEU A 280 -16.39 61.88 -21.00
N ASP A 281 -16.35 63.18 -20.67
CA ASP A 281 -16.30 64.26 -21.65
C ASP A 281 -15.01 64.20 -22.49
N GLU A 282 -13.85 63.99 -21.84
CA GLU A 282 -12.57 63.84 -22.54
C GLU A 282 -12.56 62.62 -23.47
N ILE A 283 -13.04 61.46 -23.00
CA ILE A 283 -13.15 60.24 -23.82
C ILE A 283 -14.10 60.45 -25.00
N HIS A 284 -15.20 61.18 -24.83
CA HIS A 284 -16.11 61.49 -25.93
C HIS A 284 -15.44 62.35 -27.00
N GLN A 285 -14.67 63.37 -26.61
CA GLN A 285 -13.90 64.19 -27.55
C GLN A 285 -12.84 63.36 -28.30
N ILE A 286 -12.17 62.45 -27.60
CA ILE A 286 -11.19 61.54 -28.20
C ILE A 286 -11.85 60.59 -29.19
N LYS A 287 -12.97 59.96 -28.82
CA LYS A 287 -13.74 59.08 -29.73
C LYS A 287 -14.06 59.81 -31.02
N LYS A 288 -14.55 61.05 -30.92
CA LYS A 288 -14.86 61.91 -32.07
C LYS A 288 -13.60 62.19 -32.92
N ALA A 289 -12.49 62.57 -32.30
CA ALA A 289 -11.24 62.89 -32.98
C ALA A 289 -10.64 61.69 -33.75
N PHE A 290 -10.70 60.49 -33.18
CA PHE A 290 -10.08 59.29 -33.74
C PHE A 290 -11.00 58.45 -34.65
N THR A 291 -12.30 58.79 -34.75
CA THR A 291 -13.34 58.04 -35.49
C THR A 291 -12.89 57.52 -36.87
N ALA A 292 -12.18 58.35 -37.65
CA ALA A 292 -11.81 58.05 -39.04
C ALA A 292 -10.36 57.56 -39.21
N VAL A 293 -9.60 57.37 -38.12
CA VAL A 293 -8.14 57.36 -38.19
C VAL A 293 -7.49 56.16 -37.51
N ALA A 294 -8.10 55.57 -36.47
CA ALA A 294 -7.56 54.44 -35.73
C ALA A 294 -8.64 53.58 -35.07
N SER A 295 -8.40 52.26 -35.00
CA SER A 295 -9.14 51.38 -34.09
C SER A 295 -8.46 51.42 -32.72
N LEU A 296 -8.84 52.40 -31.89
CA LEU A 296 -8.23 52.62 -30.57
C LEU A 296 -8.31 51.38 -29.68
N ARG A 297 -9.39 50.58 -29.78
CA ARG A 297 -9.49 49.29 -29.09
C ARG A 297 -8.31 48.38 -29.45
N VAL A 298 -8.07 48.16 -30.75
CA VAL A 298 -6.99 47.27 -31.22
C VAL A 298 -5.63 47.78 -30.78
N TYR A 299 -5.41 49.10 -30.82
CA TYR A 299 -4.13 49.68 -30.42
C TYR A 299 -3.87 49.58 -28.91
N LEU A 300 -4.91 49.78 -28.09
CA LEU A 300 -4.80 49.60 -26.64
C LEU A 300 -4.60 48.12 -26.27
N THR A 301 -5.26 47.20 -26.98
CA THR A 301 -5.02 45.76 -26.83
C THR A 301 -3.58 45.38 -27.20
N ASP A 302 -3.06 45.87 -28.33
CA ASP A 302 -1.66 45.66 -28.77
C ASP A 302 -0.67 46.23 -27.73
N LEU A 303 -0.93 47.41 -27.18
CA LEU A 303 -0.11 47.98 -26.10
C LEU A 303 -0.08 47.06 -24.87
N CYS A 304 -1.25 46.62 -24.39
CA CYS A 304 -1.32 45.71 -23.26
C CYS A 304 -0.56 44.40 -23.53
N GLN A 305 -0.68 43.83 -24.73
CA GLN A 305 0.07 42.63 -25.14
C GLN A 305 1.59 42.86 -25.15
N ARG A 306 2.06 43.98 -25.72
CA ARG A 306 3.49 44.34 -25.71
C ARG A 306 4.02 44.53 -24.30
N CYS A 307 3.27 45.21 -23.43
CA CYS A 307 3.64 45.39 -22.02
C CYS A 307 3.69 44.06 -21.26
N ILE A 308 2.73 43.16 -21.51
CA ILE A 308 2.73 41.81 -20.93
C ILE A 308 3.98 41.04 -21.36
N ALA A 309 4.28 41.02 -22.67
CA ALA A 309 5.46 40.35 -23.21
C ALA A 309 6.78 40.92 -22.64
N ALA A 310 6.84 42.24 -22.46
CA ALA A 310 7.99 42.95 -21.90
C ALA A 310 7.99 43.05 -20.36
N ARG A 311 7.04 42.38 -19.66
CA ARG A 311 6.91 42.39 -18.19
C ARG A 311 6.76 43.78 -17.55
N VAL A 312 6.15 44.73 -18.26
CA VAL A 312 5.90 46.10 -17.78
C VAL A 312 4.55 46.16 -17.05
N ASN A 313 4.55 46.06 -15.72
CA ASN A 313 3.33 45.94 -14.90
C ASN A 313 2.33 47.13 -14.98
N ARG A 314 2.76 48.31 -15.45
CA ARG A 314 1.90 49.52 -15.53
C ARG A 314 0.73 49.40 -16.52
N TRP A 315 0.71 48.38 -17.36
CA TRP A 315 -0.39 48.15 -18.32
C TRP A 315 -1.76 48.00 -17.64
N VAL A 316 -1.80 47.56 -16.37
CA VAL A 316 -3.06 47.45 -15.60
C VAL A 316 -3.75 48.78 -15.35
N TRP A 317 -3.04 49.91 -15.51
CA TRP A 317 -3.61 51.26 -15.44
C TRP A 317 -4.38 51.65 -16.71
N ILE A 318 -4.21 50.90 -17.81
CA ILE A 318 -4.82 51.18 -19.11
C ILE A 318 -6.17 50.47 -19.27
N LEU A 319 -6.43 49.47 -18.44
CA LEU A 319 -7.67 48.68 -18.47
C LEU A 319 -8.95 49.53 -18.40
N PRO A 320 -9.06 50.58 -17.56
CA PRO A 320 -10.23 51.46 -17.59
C PRO A 320 -10.46 52.10 -18.96
N LEU A 321 -9.39 52.58 -19.58
CA LEU A 321 -9.44 53.17 -20.91
C LEU A 321 -9.88 52.13 -21.95
N LEU A 322 -9.32 50.92 -21.90
CA LEU A 322 -9.72 49.81 -22.75
C LEU A 322 -11.22 49.50 -22.60
N HIS A 323 -11.75 49.41 -21.38
CA HIS A 323 -13.17 49.16 -21.14
C HIS A 323 -14.06 50.32 -21.65
N PHE A 324 -13.60 51.57 -21.62
CA PHE A 324 -14.36 52.67 -22.22
C PHE A 324 -14.46 52.58 -23.75
N PHE A 325 -13.45 52.02 -24.43
CA PHE A 325 -13.46 51.80 -25.89
C PHE A 325 -14.02 50.43 -26.30
N ALA A 326 -14.09 49.48 -25.38
CA ALA A 326 -14.66 48.15 -25.52
C ALA A 326 -15.52 47.83 -24.29
N PRO A 327 -16.74 48.41 -24.19
CA PRO A 327 -17.57 48.24 -23.02
C PRO A 327 -17.93 46.76 -22.81
N PRO A 328 -17.63 46.18 -21.64
CA PRO A 328 -17.93 44.79 -21.35
C PRO A 328 -19.44 44.55 -21.27
N LEU A 329 -19.88 43.33 -21.57
CA LEU A 329 -21.28 42.92 -21.44
C LEU A 329 -21.71 42.96 -19.97
N GLN A 330 -22.59 43.88 -19.60
CA GLN A 330 -23.09 44.03 -18.22
C GLN A 330 -24.14 42.97 -17.87
N HIS A 331 -23.69 41.76 -17.55
CA HIS A 331 -24.55 40.69 -17.01
C HIS A 331 -23.93 40.06 -15.76
N ASP A 332 -23.80 40.85 -14.68
CA ASP A 332 -23.04 40.47 -13.48
C ASP A 332 -23.54 39.20 -12.76
N HIS A 333 -24.76 38.74 -13.05
CA HIS A 333 -25.39 37.59 -12.39
C HIS A 333 -25.44 36.32 -13.23
N LEU A 334 -25.05 36.37 -14.52
CA LEU A 334 -25.14 35.22 -15.44
C LEU A 334 -23.77 34.56 -15.66
N PRO A 335 -23.73 33.24 -15.93
CA PRO A 335 -22.51 32.56 -16.31
C PRO A 335 -21.97 33.12 -17.64
N MET A 336 -20.69 33.44 -17.68
CA MET A 336 -19.98 33.92 -18.87
C MET A 336 -18.52 33.42 -18.83
N GLU A 337 -17.79 33.57 -19.93
CA GLU A 337 -16.35 33.28 -19.95
C GLU A 337 -15.57 34.30 -19.10
N GLU A 338 -14.43 33.87 -18.54
CA GLU A 338 -13.63 34.70 -17.62
C GLU A 338 -13.18 36.02 -18.27
N ASP A 339 -12.78 35.97 -19.54
CA ASP A 339 -12.29 37.12 -20.30
C ASP A 339 -13.39 38.16 -20.55
N THR A 340 -14.59 37.69 -20.84
CA THR A 340 -15.80 38.50 -21.05
C THR A 340 -16.24 39.14 -19.73
N TRP A 341 -16.20 38.37 -18.63
CA TRP A 341 -16.51 38.87 -17.28
C TRP A 341 -15.57 39.97 -16.82
N ALA A 342 -14.29 39.81 -17.13
CA ALA A 342 -13.22 40.71 -16.71
C ALA A 342 -12.97 41.87 -17.68
N GLY A 343 -13.58 41.88 -18.88
CA GLY A 343 -13.29 42.88 -19.91
C GLY A 343 -11.88 42.74 -20.52
N LEU A 344 -11.30 41.54 -20.48
CA LEU A 344 -9.93 41.24 -20.89
C LEU A 344 -9.84 40.50 -22.25
N GLU A 345 -10.91 40.54 -23.05
CA GLU A 345 -11.00 39.89 -24.36
C GLU A 345 -9.79 40.25 -25.26
N GLY A 346 -9.08 39.22 -25.72
CA GLY A 346 -7.91 39.37 -26.58
C GLY A 346 -6.59 39.62 -25.84
N LEU A 347 -6.56 39.55 -24.51
CA LEU A 347 -5.32 39.64 -23.72
C LEU A 347 -4.87 38.26 -23.22
N PRO A 348 -3.57 37.92 -23.28
CA PRO A 348 -3.04 36.65 -22.78
C PRO A 348 -2.84 36.67 -21.25
N TYR A 349 -3.85 37.10 -20.49
CA TYR A 349 -3.74 37.28 -19.04
C TYR A 349 -3.68 35.95 -18.27
N ALA A 350 -4.36 34.91 -18.78
CA ALA A 350 -4.51 33.64 -18.08
C ALA A 350 -3.19 32.87 -17.89
N GLU A 351 -2.31 32.89 -18.90
CA GLU A 351 -0.97 32.31 -18.84
C GLU A 351 0.00 33.23 -18.07
N THR A 352 -0.12 34.54 -18.31
CA THR A 352 0.78 35.55 -17.74
C THR A 352 0.70 35.63 -16.22
N ARG A 353 -0.51 35.56 -15.66
CA ARG A 353 -0.75 35.64 -14.21
C ARG A 353 -0.10 34.51 -13.39
N GLN A 354 0.29 33.41 -14.03
CA GLN A 354 1.01 32.32 -13.35
C GLN A 354 2.52 32.61 -13.20
N GLN A 355 3.07 33.50 -14.04
CA GLN A 355 4.51 33.80 -14.10
C GLN A 355 4.87 35.16 -13.51
N GLN A 356 3.88 35.98 -13.14
CA GLN A 356 4.07 37.33 -12.62
C GLN A 356 4.34 37.35 -11.12
N ASP A 357 5.19 38.27 -10.68
CA ASP A 357 5.33 38.62 -9.26
C ASP A 357 4.10 39.43 -8.81
N GLY A 358 3.23 38.77 -8.05
CA GLY A 358 1.98 39.35 -7.57
C GLY A 358 2.20 40.50 -6.57
N GLY A 359 3.30 40.50 -5.81
CA GLY A 359 3.61 41.56 -4.86
C GLY A 359 3.88 42.90 -5.56
N THR A 360 4.74 42.90 -6.57
CA THR A 360 5.01 44.11 -7.37
C THR A 360 3.77 44.57 -8.14
N LEU A 361 2.99 43.65 -8.71
CA LEU A 361 1.78 44.01 -9.45
C LEU A 361 0.72 44.63 -8.54
N LEU A 362 0.52 44.05 -7.34
CA LEU A 362 -0.40 44.57 -6.35
C LEU A 362 0.01 45.98 -5.89
N GLN A 363 1.30 46.24 -5.70
CA GLN A 363 1.79 47.58 -5.36
C GLN A 363 1.48 48.62 -6.45
N VAL A 364 1.62 48.23 -7.73
CA VAL A 364 1.25 49.08 -8.88
C VAL A 364 -0.26 49.37 -8.90
N MET A 365 -1.10 48.39 -8.54
CA MET A 365 -2.55 48.60 -8.40
C MET A 365 -2.87 49.53 -7.22
N LYS A 366 -2.16 49.39 -6.09
CA LYS A 366 -2.35 50.24 -4.89
C LYS A 366 -2.07 51.71 -5.19
N GLU A 367 -1.05 51.99 -5.99
CA GLU A 367 -0.69 53.36 -6.40
C GLU A 367 -1.83 54.10 -7.10
N LYS A 368 -2.65 53.39 -7.90
CA LYS A 368 -3.73 53.97 -8.72
C LYS A 368 -5.11 53.43 -8.36
N LYS A 369 -5.34 53.17 -7.07
CA LYS A 369 -6.61 52.61 -6.57
C LYS A 369 -7.85 53.42 -6.97
N TYR A 370 -7.73 54.75 -7.10
CA TYR A 370 -8.83 55.64 -7.52
C TYR A 370 -9.44 55.27 -8.88
N LEU A 371 -8.70 54.57 -9.76
CA LEU A 371 -9.20 54.12 -11.06
C LEU A 371 -10.44 53.22 -10.95
N MET A 372 -10.60 52.51 -9.82
CA MET A 372 -11.77 51.66 -9.57
C MET A 372 -13.06 52.46 -9.36
N GLU A 373 -12.98 53.75 -9.03
CA GLU A 373 -14.15 54.63 -8.93
C GLU A 373 -14.64 55.04 -10.32
N LEU A 374 -13.73 55.10 -11.30
CA LEU A 374 -14.02 55.46 -12.69
C LEU A 374 -14.57 54.27 -13.49
N ASP A 375 -14.09 53.07 -13.20
CA ASP A 375 -14.43 51.84 -13.90
C ASP A 375 -14.78 50.69 -12.94
N LYS A 376 -16.06 50.31 -12.92
CA LYS A 376 -16.59 49.24 -12.08
C LYS A 376 -16.13 47.84 -12.52
N THR A 377 -15.71 47.66 -13.77
CA THR A 377 -15.21 46.37 -14.25
C THR A 377 -13.76 46.13 -13.82
N LEU A 378 -13.01 47.20 -13.51
CA LEU A 378 -11.60 47.12 -13.15
C LEU A 378 -11.31 46.13 -12.02
N VAL A 379 -12.19 46.03 -11.02
CA VAL A 379 -12.04 45.07 -9.92
C VAL A 379 -11.97 43.63 -10.44
N LYS A 380 -12.81 43.30 -11.43
CA LYS A 380 -12.88 41.97 -12.04
C LYS A 380 -11.63 41.69 -12.86
N SER A 381 -11.21 42.68 -13.65
CA SER A 381 -9.98 42.61 -14.44
C SER A 381 -8.75 42.40 -13.55
N TRP A 382 -8.63 43.18 -12.48
CA TRP A 382 -7.53 43.07 -11.53
C TRP A 382 -7.52 41.72 -10.80
N ILE A 383 -8.69 41.18 -10.43
CA ILE A 383 -8.80 39.81 -9.88
C ILE A 383 -8.29 38.77 -10.89
N CYS A 384 -8.63 38.90 -12.17
CA CYS A 384 -8.25 37.94 -13.21
C CYS A 384 -6.75 37.96 -13.56
N VAL A 385 -6.08 39.11 -13.43
CA VAL A 385 -4.65 39.25 -13.79
C VAL A 385 -3.71 38.94 -12.62
N LEU A 386 -4.15 39.05 -11.37
CA LEU A 386 -3.30 38.79 -10.20
C LEU A 386 -3.03 37.29 -10.03
N PRO A 387 -1.83 36.86 -9.59
CA PRO A 387 -1.58 35.49 -9.14
C PRO A 387 -2.47 35.11 -7.94
N LEU A 388 -2.72 33.81 -7.77
CA LEU A 388 -3.62 33.30 -6.73
C LEU A 388 -3.15 33.68 -5.31
N GLN A 389 -1.84 33.70 -5.05
CA GLN A 389 -1.28 33.99 -3.72
C GLN A 389 -1.51 35.45 -3.29
N SER A 390 -1.60 36.39 -4.24
CA SER A 390 -1.80 37.82 -3.96
C SER A 390 -3.27 38.24 -3.89
N LEU A 391 -4.17 37.35 -4.26
CA LEU A 391 -5.61 37.62 -4.29
C LEU A 391 -6.25 37.88 -2.91
N PRO A 392 -5.86 37.20 -1.81
CA PRO A 392 -6.40 37.49 -0.47
C PRO A 392 -6.07 38.91 -0.01
N GLU A 393 -4.83 39.37 -0.23
CA GLU A 393 -4.42 40.74 0.09
C GLU A 393 -5.17 41.75 -0.79
N PHE A 394 -5.33 41.45 -2.08
CA PHE A 394 -6.12 42.27 -2.99
C PHE A 394 -7.58 42.40 -2.54
N ILE A 395 -8.26 41.30 -2.22
CA ILE A 395 -9.68 41.35 -1.83
C ILE A 395 -9.86 42.15 -0.54
N LYS A 396 -8.94 41.99 0.41
CA LYS A 396 -8.93 42.75 1.65
C LYS A 396 -8.76 44.26 1.42
N ASP A 397 -7.87 44.65 0.51
CA ASP A 397 -7.49 46.05 0.30
C ASP A 397 -8.36 46.78 -0.73
N PHE A 398 -8.99 46.07 -1.68
CA PHE A 398 -9.66 46.66 -2.85
C PHE A 398 -11.14 46.28 -3.01
N SER A 399 -11.59 45.13 -2.49
CA SER A 399 -12.96 44.65 -2.76
C SER A 399 -13.94 44.98 -1.64
N GLY A 400 -15.03 45.67 -1.99
CA GLY A 400 -16.27 45.72 -1.20
C GLY A 400 -17.39 44.83 -1.77
N ASP A 401 -17.17 44.20 -2.94
CA ASP A 401 -18.16 43.38 -3.65
C ASP A 401 -17.82 41.88 -3.48
N LEU A 402 -18.59 41.23 -2.61
CA LEU A 402 -18.47 39.80 -2.32
C LEU A 402 -18.75 38.95 -3.56
N LEU A 403 -19.66 39.35 -4.44
CA LEU A 403 -20.03 38.55 -5.62
C LEU A 403 -18.85 38.51 -6.61
N ALA A 404 -18.24 39.67 -6.88
CA ALA A 404 -17.10 39.75 -7.79
C ALA A 404 -15.90 38.93 -7.28
N ALA A 405 -15.63 38.97 -5.98
CA ALA A 405 -14.60 38.14 -5.35
C ALA A 405 -14.91 36.63 -5.53
N LEU A 406 -16.12 36.19 -5.16
CA LEU A 406 -16.52 34.78 -5.27
C LEU A 406 -16.49 34.27 -6.71
N GLN A 407 -16.97 35.06 -7.67
CA GLN A 407 -16.93 34.72 -9.09
C GLN A 407 -15.49 34.62 -9.60
N GLY A 408 -14.65 35.60 -9.24
CA GLY A 408 -13.22 35.59 -9.58
C GLY A 408 -12.56 34.27 -9.16
N VAL A 409 -12.72 33.86 -7.91
CA VAL A 409 -12.16 32.56 -7.49
C VAL A 409 -12.85 31.36 -8.10
N CYS A 410 -14.15 31.41 -8.39
CA CYS A 410 -14.81 30.34 -9.13
C CYS A 410 -14.17 30.08 -10.51
N TYR A 411 -13.80 31.14 -11.22
CA TYR A 411 -13.10 31.05 -12.51
C TYR A 411 -11.67 30.53 -12.35
N ARG A 412 -10.99 30.95 -11.27
CA ARG A 412 -9.58 30.59 -11.03
C ARG A 412 -9.37 29.15 -10.57
N LEU A 413 -10.40 28.49 -10.04
CA LEU A 413 -10.30 27.10 -9.61
C LEU A 413 -10.49 26.15 -10.80
N GLU A 414 -9.41 25.87 -11.54
CA GLU A 414 -9.37 24.82 -12.55
C GLU A 414 -8.98 23.44 -11.98
N PRO A 415 -9.38 22.32 -12.64
CA PRO A 415 -8.98 20.97 -12.22
C PRO A 415 -7.47 20.75 -12.20
N THR A 416 -6.73 21.46 -13.07
CA THR A 416 -5.29 21.34 -13.31
C THR A 416 -4.46 22.13 -12.28
N ASP A 417 -4.97 23.28 -11.83
CA ASP A 417 -4.35 24.13 -10.78
C ASP A 417 -4.47 23.51 -9.37
N LEU A 418 -5.28 22.46 -9.21
CA LEU A 418 -5.45 21.71 -7.96
C LEU A 418 -4.51 20.51 -7.85
N SER A 419 -3.38 20.53 -8.57
CA SER A 419 -2.29 19.56 -8.42
C SER A 419 -1.52 19.74 -7.09
N TRP A 420 -2.23 19.80 -5.97
CA TRP A 420 -1.70 19.59 -4.61
C TRP A 420 -1.22 18.15 -4.37
N GLN A 421 -1.06 17.35 -5.44
CA GLN A 421 -0.56 15.97 -5.35
C GLN A 421 0.95 15.91 -5.06
N LEU A 422 1.67 17.04 -5.02
CA LEU A 422 3.13 17.08 -4.91
C LEU A 422 3.68 18.05 -3.83
N CYS A 423 2.92 18.41 -2.80
CA CYS A 423 3.52 19.08 -1.63
C CYS A 423 3.66 18.08 -0.47
N PRO A 424 4.89 17.57 -0.20
CA PRO A 424 5.16 16.85 1.03
C PRO A 424 5.04 17.85 2.18
N ALA A 425 4.28 17.47 3.21
CA ALA A 425 4.29 17.99 4.57
C ALA A 425 5.11 19.30 4.78
N GLY A 426 4.48 20.48 4.73
CA GLY A 426 5.18 21.67 5.22
C GLY A 426 4.68 23.09 4.91
N SER A 427 3.89 23.37 3.86
CA SER A 427 3.46 24.76 3.60
C SER A 427 2.09 25.06 4.24
N VAL A 428 2.10 25.33 5.55
CA VAL A 428 0.99 26.00 6.25
C VAL A 428 0.59 27.30 5.55
N ALA A 429 1.54 27.95 4.85
CA ALA A 429 1.38 29.23 4.15
C ALA A 429 0.29 29.22 3.05
N GLU A 430 0.20 28.20 2.20
CA GLU A 430 -0.76 28.21 1.08
C GLU A 430 -2.15 27.70 1.50
N HIS A 431 -2.20 26.86 2.54
CA HIS A 431 -3.45 26.52 3.21
C HIS A 431 -4.01 27.70 3.99
N GLU A 432 -3.15 28.53 4.59
CA GLU A 432 -3.53 29.84 5.15
C GLU A 432 -3.96 30.82 4.07
N GLU A 433 -3.40 30.82 2.85
CA GLU A 433 -3.83 31.73 1.78
C GLU A 433 -5.29 31.51 1.35
N LEU A 434 -5.73 30.25 1.16
CA LEU A 434 -7.14 29.96 0.89
C LEU A 434 -8.03 30.14 2.13
N ASN A 435 -7.49 29.88 3.34
CA ASN A 435 -8.23 30.13 4.57
C ASN A 435 -8.40 31.64 4.84
N ILE A 436 -7.39 32.47 4.56
CA ILE A 436 -7.41 33.94 4.63
C ILE A 436 -8.29 34.49 3.52
N TYR A 437 -8.29 33.88 2.32
CA TYR A 437 -9.21 34.20 1.22
C TYR A 437 -10.68 34.05 1.65
N LEU A 438 -10.99 33.03 2.46
CA LEU A 438 -12.34 32.71 2.93
C LEU A 438 -12.68 33.30 4.31
N HIS A 439 -11.66 33.65 5.10
CA HIS A 439 -11.75 34.37 6.38
C HIS A 439 -11.56 35.88 6.24
N ALA A 440 -11.36 36.40 5.02
CA ALA A 440 -11.44 37.83 4.69
C ALA A 440 -12.86 38.32 5.02
N LYS A 441 -12.99 38.68 6.28
CA LYS A 441 -14.16 39.18 7.00
C LYS A 441 -15.34 39.60 6.09
N PRO A 442 -16.53 39.00 6.27
CA PRO A 442 -17.81 39.58 5.87
C PRO A 442 -18.16 40.82 6.74
N VAL A 443 -17.25 41.79 6.91
CA VAL A 443 -17.39 42.92 7.86
C VAL A 443 -17.86 44.22 7.22
N ALA A 444 -18.33 44.20 5.98
CA ALA A 444 -19.07 45.34 5.42
C ALA A 444 -20.26 44.91 4.56
N LEU A 445 -21.03 43.92 5.01
CA LEU A 445 -22.25 43.53 4.31
C LEU A 445 -23.41 44.43 4.72
N LYS A 446 -23.62 45.50 3.93
CA LYS A 446 -24.97 45.99 3.68
C LYS A 446 -25.80 44.84 3.09
N ALA A 447 -27.11 44.84 3.34
CA ALA A 447 -28.02 43.85 2.79
C ALA A 447 -27.76 43.66 1.29
N LEU A 448 -27.29 42.47 0.89
CA LEU A 448 -27.09 42.13 -0.51
C LEU A 448 -28.44 42.19 -1.23
N GLU A 449 -28.47 42.70 -2.44
CA GLU A 449 -29.65 42.58 -3.30
C GLU A 449 -29.96 41.08 -3.53
N ALA A 450 -31.25 40.71 -3.61
CA ALA A 450 -31.68 39.32 -3.64
C ALA A 450 -31.00 38.47 -4.74
N ARG A 451 -30.81 39.04 -5.94
CA ARG A 451 -30.14 38.38 -7.07
C ARG A 451 -28.63 38.18 -6.83
N SER A 452 -27.97 39.15 -6.21
CA SER A 452 -26.55 39.06 -5.85
C SER A 452 -26.32 38.02 -4.77
N TRP A 453 -27.20 37.96 -3.76
CA TRP A 453 -27.14 36.94 -2.70
C TRP A 453 -27.31 35.51 -3.26
N GLN A 454 -28.30 35.28 -4.14
CA GLN A 454 -28.49 33.97 -4.79
C GLN A 454 -27.26 33.57 -5.62
N SER A 455 -26.68 34.52 -6.34
CA SER A 455 -25.46 34.30 -7.13
C SER A 455 -24.26 33.96 -6.24
N CYS A 456 -24.10 34.63 -5.10
CA CYS A 456 -23.07 34.30 -4.09
C CYS A 456 -23.27 32.87 -3.57
N LEU A 457 -24.50 32.49 -3.21
CA LEU A 457 -24.80 31.15 -2.70
C LEU A 457 -24.51 30.05 -3.75
N SER A 458 -24.87 30.30 -5.01
CA SER A 458 -24.53 29.41 -6.13
C SER A 458 -23.02 29.29 -6.35
N CYS A 459 -22.29 30.40 -6.24
CA CYS A 459 -20.83 30.39 -6.32
C CYS A 459 -20.24 29.56 -5.18
N CYS A 460 -20.66 29.79 -3.92
CA CYS A 460 -20.21 28.99 -2.77
C CYS A 460 -20.48 27.49 -2.95
N LEU A 461 -21.63 27.10 -3.49
CA LEU A 461 -21.92 25.70 -3.80
C LEU A 461 -20.99 25.13 -4.87
N LYS A 462 -20.75 25.87 -5.96
CA LYS A 462 -19.81 25.46 -7.03
C LYS A 462 -18.39 25.31 -6.48
N LEU A 463 -17.95 26.23 -5.63
CA LEU A 463 -16.65 26.17 -4.93
C LEU A 463 -16.57 24.92 -4.06
N HIS A 464 -17.58 24.67 -3.24
CA HIS A 464 -17.63 23.50 -2.37
C HIS A 464 -17.60 22.19 -3.16
N LYS A 465 -18.39 22.10 -4.24
CA LYS A 465 -18.40 20.93 -5.13
C LYS A 465 -17.04 20.68 -5.77
N LYS A 466 -16.34 21.73 -6.24
CA LYS A 466 -14.97 21.61 -6.77
C LYS A 466 -13.99 21.19 -5.67
N ALA A 467 -14.07 21.81 -4.49
CA ALA A 467 -13.23 21.49 -3.33
C ALA A 467 -13.38 20.02 -2.92
N CYS A 468 -14.61 19.55 -2.72
CA CYS A 468 -14.92 18.16 -2.38
C CYS A 468 -14.49 17.14 -3.46
N LYS A 469 -14.42 17.56 -4.73
CA LYS A 469 -14.04 16.66 -5.83
C LYS A 469 -12.54 16.50 -5.97
N TYR A 470 -11.77 17.58 -5.81
CA TYR A 470 -10.35 17.62 -6.18
C TYR A 470 -9.38 17.71 -5.01
N VAL A 471 -9.82 18.18 -3.83
CA VAL A 471 -8.94 18.38 -2.66
C VAL A 471 -9.06 17.22 -1.69
N LYS A 472 -7.94 16.61 -1.31
CA LYS A 472 -7.92 15.53 -0.31
C LYS A 472 -7.92 16.03 1.14
N HIS A 473 -7.26 17.16 1.42
CA HIS A 473 -7.18 17.70 2.78
C HIS A 473 -8.50 18.38 3.20
N PHE A 474 -8.95 18.15 4.43
CA PHE A 474 -10.30 18.51 4.90
C PHE A 474 -10.58 20.01 5.03
N MET A 475 -9.54 20.82 5.29
CA MET A 475 -9.69 22.25 5.59
C MET A 475 -10.42 23.01 4.47
N ILE A 476 -10.09 22.76 3.20
CA ILE A 476 -10.68 23.51 2.08
C ILE A 476 -12.18 23.15 1.87
N PRO A 477 -12.56 21.85 1.82
CA PRO A 477 -13.96 21.43 1.87
C PRO A 477 -14.72 21.97 3.09
N ALA A 478 -14.10 21.99 4.27
CA ALA A 478 -14.71 22.52 5.48
C ALA A 478 -14.97 24.04 5.39
N THR A 479 -13.97 24.82 4.97
CA THR A 479 -14.12 26.27 4.85
C THR A 479 -15.15 26.63 3.78
N SER A 480 -15.17 25.93 2.65
CA SER A 480 -16.20 26.15 1.61
C SER A 480 -17.63 25.82 2.07
N ALA A 481 -17.82 24.77 2.89
CA ALA A 481 -19.12 24.49 3.52
C ALA A 481 -19.50 25.57 4.55
N MET A 482 -18.53 26.07 5.32
CA MET A 482 -18.73 27.17 6.25
C MET A 482 -19.14 28.47 5.54
N MET A 483 -18.59 28.76 4.37
CA MET A 483 -19.04 29.90 3.55
C MET A 483 -20.50 29.77 3.12
N ILE A 484 -20.93 28.58 2.70
CA ILE A 484 -22.33 28.33 2.34
C ILE A 484 -23.23 28.68 3.53
N SER A 485 -22.86 28.23 4.72
CA SER A 485 -23.57 28.60 5.96
C SER A 485 -23.57 30.12 6.19
N GLN A 486 -22.41 30.78 6.11
CA GLN A 486 -22.28 32.22 6.35
C GLN A 486 -23.08 33.06 5.35
N VAL A 487 -22.98 32.76 4.05
CA VAL A 487 -23.74 33.46 3.00
C VAL A 487 -25.24 33.22 3.17
N ALA A 488 -25.64 32.01 3.54
CA ALA A 488 -27.05 31.72 3.81
C ALA A 488 -27.60 32.52 5.01
N LYS A 489 -26.77 32.87 6.01
CA LYS A 489 -27.18 33.76 7.13
C LYS A 489 -27.50 35.19 6.68
N LEU A 490 -27.07 35.60 5.49
CA LEU A 490 -27.26 36.96 4.94
C LEU A 490 -28.51 37.10 4.05
N GLN A 491 -29.45 36.15 4.14
CA GLN A 491 -30.65 36.14 3.31
C GLN A 491 -31.47 37.44 3.47
N PRO A 492 -31.83 38.15 2.36
CA PRO A 492 -32.65 39.36 2.43
C PRO A 492 -34.10 39.09 2.89
N ALA A 493 -34.69 40.04 3.63
CA ALA A 493 -36.05 39.90 4.19
C ALA A 493 -37.19 39.94 3.15
N ALA A 494 -36.92 40.38 1.92
CA ALA A 494 -37.89 40.40 0.82
C ALA A 494 -37.26 39.83 -0.45
N VAL A 495 -37.78 38.69 -0.92
CA VAL A 495 -37.45 38.12 -2.24
C VAL A 495 -38.56 38.54 -3.21
N PRO A 496 -38.28 39.32 -4.26
CA PRO A 496 -39.27 39.66 -5.29
C PRO A 496 -39.72 38.39 -6.02
N ARG A 497 -41.04 38.19 -6.17
CA ARG A 497 -41.66 36.99 -6.75
C ARG A 497 -41.45 36.77 -8.26
N ASP A 498 -40.66 37.60 -8.94
CA ASP A 498 -40.54 37.55 -10.39
C ASP A 498 -39.10 37.25 -10.88
N ALA A 499 -39.02 36.09 -11.56
CA ALA A 499 -38.06 35.64 -12.57
C ALA A 499 -37.03 34.55 -12.18
N VAL A 500 -37.14 33.42 -12.91
CA VAL A 500 -36.19 32.31 -13.12
C VAL A 500 -36.07 31.31 -11.96
N LYS A 501 -36.03 30.00 -12.29
CA LYS A 501 -35.94 28.84 -11.38
C LYS A 501 -35.01 29.10 -10.20
N GLU A 502 -35.59 29.54 -9.09
CA GLU A 502 -34.87 29.73 -7.83
C GLU A 502 -34.42 28.35 -7.34
N VAL A 503 -33.12 28.16 -7.10
CA VAL A 503 -32.65 27.00 -6.35
C VAL A 503 -32.96 27.30 -4.88
N PRO A 504 -33.87 26.57 -4.23
CA PRO A 504 -34.16 26.75 -2.82
C PRO A 504 -32.87 26.58 -2.00
N VAL A 505 -32.68 27.41 -0.97
CA VAL A 505 -31.54 27.28 -0.02
C VAL A 505 -31.42 25.84 0.51
N VAL A 506 -32.56 25.17 0.68
CA VAL A 506 -32.64 23.77 1.10
C VAL A 506 -31.97 22.81 0.10
N GLU A 507 -32.10 23.03 -1.20
CA GLU A 507 -31.42 22.24 -2.22
C GLU A 507 -29.90 22.45 -2.16
N VAL A 508 -29.44 23.70 -2.01
CA VAL A 508 -28.01 24.02 -1.84
C VAL A 508 -27.42 23.28 -0.64
N PHE A 509 -28.13 23.30 0.50
CA PHE A 509 -27.72 22.59 1.70
C PHE A 509 -27.66 21.07 1.50
N ASN A 510 -28.67 20.48 0.87
CA ASN A 510 -28.68 19.04 0.56
C ASN A 510 -27.54 18.64 -0.39
N GLU A 511 -27.25 19.47 -1.40
CA GLU A 511 -26.13 19.25 -2.32
C GLU A 511 -24.78 19.36 -1.60
N ALA A 512 -24.61 20.37 -0.74
CA ALA A 512 -23.39 20.50 0.05
C ALA A 512 -23.17 19.28 0.96
N LEU A 513 -24.22 18.77 1.61
CA LEU A 513 -24.12 17.56 2.43
C LEU A 513 -23.74 16.34 1.59
N ARG A 514 -24.37 16.17 0.42
CA ARG A 514 -24.05 15.06 -0.51
C ARG A 514 -22.59 15.11 -0.96
N ASP A 515 -22.12 16.30 -1.33
CA ASP A 515 -20.76 16.48 -1.84
C ASP A 515 -19.72 16.32 -0.72
N THR A 516 -20.00 16.77 0.51
CA THR A 516 -19.19 16.51 1.72
C THR A 516 -19.09 15.01 2.03
N ARG A 517 -20.21 14.28 2.00
CA ARG A 517 -20.20 12.81 2.21
C ARG A 517 -19.40 12.09 1.14
N THR A 518 -19.53 12.54 -0.11
CA THR A 518 -18.77 11.99 -1.23
C THR A 518 -17.27 12.27 -1.07
N TRP A 519 -16.91 13.45 -0.58
CA TRP A 519 -15.53 13.79 -0.25
C TRP A 519 -14.97 12.89 0.84
N PHE A 520 -15.66 12.69 1.98
CA PHE A 520 -15.20 11.77 3.02
C PHE A 520 -14.90 10.38 2.47
N ARG A 521 -15.80 9.82 1.65
CA ARG A 521 -15.61 8.51 1.02
C ARG A 521 -14.40 8.46 0.07
N ASN A 522 -14.11 9.55 -0.65
CA ASN A 522 -13.02 9.59 -1.62
C ASN A 522 -11.67 9.94 -0.99
N ALA A 523 -11.66 10.82 0.02
CA ALA A 523 -10.47 11.27 0.73
C ALA A 523 -9.96 10.22 1.71
N LEU A 524 -10.87 9.48 2.35
CA LEU A 524 -10.57 8.42 3.29
C LEU A 524 -10.55 7.04 2.59
N ASN A 525 -9.60 6.86 1.68
CA ASN A 525 -9.48 5.67 0.84
C ASN A 525 -8.77 4.47 1.52
N GLU A 526 -8.23 4.66 2.71
CA GLU A 526 -7.69 3.59 3.56
C GLU A 526 -8.67 3.22 4.67
N LYS A 527 -8.44 2.06 5.30
CA LYS A 527 -9.08 1.68 6.57
C LYS A 527 -8.94 2.79 7.61
N LEU A 528 -9.85 2.86 8.58
CA LEU A 528 -9.80 3.85 9.66
C LEU A 528 -8.50 3.73 10.46
N LEU A 529 -8.03 2.51 10.69
CA LEU A 529 -6.91 2.21 11.60
C LEU A 529 -5.72 1.54 10.90
N LYS A 530 -4.52 1.84 11.41
CA LYS A 530 -3.27 1.11 11.18
C LYS A 530 -2.92 0.31 12.43
N GLU A 531 -2.66 -0.97 12.23
CA GLU A 531 -2.34 -1.93 13.29
C GLU A 531 -0.84 -1.98 13.56
N TYR A 532 -0.47 -1.89 14.84
CA TYR A 532 0.87 -2.19 15.35
C TYR A 532 0.76 -3.31 16.40
N LEU A 533 1.89 -3.91 16.78
CA LEU A 533 1.93 -5.07 17.69
C LEU A 533 1.21 -4.83 19.03
N GLU A 534 1.20 -3.60 19.55
CA GLU A 534 0.67 -3.28 20.88
C GLU A 534 -0.41 -2.17 20.91
N HIS A 535 -0.70 -1.52 19.78
CA HIS A 535 -1.68 -0.43 19.70
C HIS A 535 -2.19 -0.18 18.27
N VAL A 536 -3.25 0.61 18.15
CA VAL A 536 -3.78 1.10 16.86
C VAL A 536 -3.70 2.62 16.78
N THR A 537 -3.47 3.14 15.59
CA THR A 537 -3.52 4.59 15.30
C THR A 537 -4.41 4.86 14.10
N PHE A 538 -4.97 6.07 14.00
CA PHE A 538 -5.71 6.48 12.80
C PHE A 538 -4.80 6.48 11.57
N SER A 539 -5.29 5.91 10.46
CA SER A 539 -4.56 5.89 9.18
C SER A 539 -4.24 7.31 8.67
N PHE A 540 -5.17 8.23 8.90
CA PHE A 540 -5.04 9.65 8.64
C PHE A 540 -5.08 10.42 9.96
N HIS A 541 -3.95 11.02 10.36
CA HIS A 541 -3.82 11.75 11.62
C HIS A 541 -4.81 12.93 11.76
N TRP A 542 -5.28 13.50 10.65
CA TRP A 542 -6.22 14.61 10.64
C TRP A 542 -7.70 14.18 10.62
N GLU A 543 -8.01 12.89 10.49
CA GLU A 543 -9.38 12.41 10.24
C GLU A 543 -10.36 12.78 11.37
N LEU A 544 -9.98 12.59 12.64
CA LEU A 544 -10.81 12.98 13.78
C LEU A 544 -11.10 14.49 13.81
N LEU A 545 -10.11 15.31 13.46
CA LEU A 545 -10.28 16.76 13.36
C LEU A 545 -11.23 17.13 12.23
N ALA A 546 -11.15 16.43 11.09
CA ALA A 546 -12.10 16.63 9.99
C ALA A 546 -13.54 16.33 10.43
N TRP A 547 -13.77 15.16 11.04
CA TRP A 547 -15.09 14.81 11.57
C TRP A 547 -15.61 15.87 12.55
N ASN A 548 -14.77 16.34 13.48
CA ASN A 548 -15.14 17.36 14.46
C ASN A 548 -15.53 18.70 13.82
N VAL A 549 -14.73 19.20 12.88
CA VAL A 549 -15.02 20.46 12.19
C VAL A 549 -16.33 20.39 11.41
N PHE A 550 -16.58 19.29 10.71
CA PHE A 550 -17.83 19.13 9.96
C PHE A 550 -19.04 18.89 10.86
N VAL A 551 -18.92 18.10 11.94
CA VAL A 551 -20.02 17.78 12.87
C VAL A 551 -20.47 19.00 13.70
N THR A 552 -19.54 19.87 14.07
CA THR A 552 -19.81 21.09 14.86
C THR A 552 -20.30 22.28 14.00
N MET A 553 -20.35 22.11 12.68
CA MET A 553 -20.80 23.16 11.77
C MET A 553 -22.30 23.45 11.96
N SER A 554 -22.65 24.74 12.03
CA SER A 554 -24.03 25.20 12.15
C SER A 554 -24.51 25.91 10.89
N PHE A 555 -25.76 25.68 10.51
CA PHE A 555 -26.45 26.34 9.39
C PHE A 555 -27.60 27.20 9.93
N PRO A 556 -28.08 28.22 9.19
CA PRO A 556 -29.24 29.03 9.61
C PRO A 556 -30.50 28.23 9.95
N ASN A 557 -30.67 27.07 9.32
CA ASN A 557 -31.77 26.15 9.58
C ASN A 557 -31.35 25.10 10.62
N GLU A 558 -31.96 25.15 11.81
CA GLU A 558 -31.66 24.22 12.92
C GLU A 558 -31.99 22.77 12.57
N GLN A 559 -33.12 22.50 11.91
CA GLN A 559 -33.51 21.16 11.47
C GLN A 559 -32.49 20.58 10.47
N PHE A 560 -31.97 21.43 9.58
CA PHE A 560 -30.90 21.02 8.67
C PHE A 560 -29.58 20.78 9.40
N THR A 561 -29.24 21.61 10.38
CA THR A 561 -28.04 21.43 11.22
C THR A 561 -28.08 20.09 11.95
N GLU A 562 -29.22 19.73 12.54
CA GLU A 562 -29.42 18.43 13.17
C GLU A 562 -29.30 17.28 12.16
N ARG A 563 -29.93 17.42 10.99
CA ARG A 563 -29.82 16.43 9.90
C ARG A 563 -28.38 16.27 9.41
N TRP A 564 -27.64 17.36 9.25
CA TRP A 564 -26.23 17.38 8.87
C TRP A 564 -25.40 16.58 9.87
N LYS A 565 -25.49 16.94 11.16
CA LYS A 565 -24.79 16.27 12.26
C LYS A 565 -25.13 14.78 12.32
N LYS A 566 -26.42 14.43 12.34
CA LYS A 566 -26.87 13.03 12.41
C LYS A 566 -26.41 12.20 11.21
N THR A 567 -26.42 12.77 10.01
CA THR A 567 -26.00 12.05 8.79
C THR A 567 -24.50 11.76 8.82
N LEU A 568 -23.68 12.74 9.21
CA LEU A 568 -22.22 12.55 9.30
C LEU A 568 -21.83 11.59 10.42
N LEU A 569 -22.48 11.67 11.59
CA LEU A 569 -22.24 10.72 12.69
C LEU A 569 -22.59 9.28 12.28
N ALA A 570 -23.69 9.08 11.54
CA ALA A 570 -24.04 7.76 11.03
C ALA A 570 -23.03 7.21 9.99
N ASP A 571 -22.42 8.08 9.18
CA ASP A 571 -21.35 7.68 8.27
C ASP A 571 -20.04 7.36 9.03
N LEU A 572 -19.71 8.12 10.09
CA LEU A 572 -18.61 7.82 11.00
C LEU A 572 -18.82 6.48 11.71
N GLU A 573 -20.01 6.24 12.26
CA GLU A 573 -20.37 4.98 12.94
C GLU A 573 -20.21 3.78 11.99
N ARG A 574 -20.64 3.91 10.73
CA ARG A 574 -20.41 2.89 9.70
C ARG A 574 -18.92 2.65 9.48
N ARG A 575 -18.13 3.72 9.37
CA ARG A 575 -16.68 3.64 9.15
C ARG A 575 -15.95 2.99 10.33
N ILE A 576 -16.38 3.21 11.57
CA ILE A 576 -15.84 2.52 12.75
C ILE A 576 -16.20 1.03 12.69
N ARG A 577 -17.45 0.69 12.33
CA ARG A 577 -17.92 -0.70 12.22
C ARG A 577 -17.24 -1.52 11.12
N GLU A 578 -16.61 -0.88 10.14
CA GLU A 578 -15.80 -1.56 9.10
C GLU A 578 -14.49 -2.13 9.66
N GLU A 579 -14.04 -1.67 10.83
CA GLU A 579 -12.86 -2.22 11.51
C GLU A 579 -13.19 -3.55 12.22
N PRO A 580 -12.20 -4.45 12.40
CA PRO A 580 -12.38 -5.66 13.20
C PRO A 580 -12.92 -5.34 14.62
N PRO A 581 -13.80 -6.19 15.20
CA PRO A 581 -14.42 -5.92 16.51
C PRO A 581 -13.41 -5.58 17.62
N PHE A 582 -12.28 -6.28 17.67
CA PHE A 582 -11.23 -5.99 18.64
C PHE A 582 -10.58 -4.61 18.42
N ASN A 583 -10.37 -4.20 17.17
CA ASN A 583 -9.76 -2.89 16.86
C ASN A 583 -10.71 -1.74 17.22
N GLN A 584 -12.02 -1.93 17.10
CA GLN A 584 -13.02 -0.95 17.55
C GLN A 584 -12.91 -0.68 19.06
N ILE A 585 -12.70 -1.74 19.84
CA ILE A 585 -12.46 -1.64 21.28
C ILE A 585 -11.10 -0.98 21.56
N LEU A 586 -10.05 -1.44 20.87
CA LEU A 586 -8.69 -1.00 21.08
C LEU A 586 -8.50 0.49 20.76
N VAL A 587 -9.07 1.00 19.66
CA VAL A 587 -8.98 2.43 19.33
C VAL A 587 -9.67 3.30 20.38
N TYR A 588 -10.84 2.87 20.87
CA TYR A 588 -11.56 3.60 21.90
C TYR A 588 -10.73 3.71 23.19
N CYS A 589 -10.06 2.63 23.59
CA CYS A 589 -9.22 2.60 24.78
C CYS A 589 -7.87 3.34 24.60
N CYS A 590 -7.12 3.07 23.52
CA CYS A 590 -5.76 3.60 23.33
C CYS A 590 -5.76 5.08 22.93
N GLN A 591 -6.74 5.54 22.14
CA GLN A 591 -6.79 6.90 21.61
C GLN A 591 -7.72 7.84 22.40
N HIS A 592 -8.16 7.42 23.59
CA HIS A 592 -9.15 8.17 24.37
C HIS A 592 -8.75 9.62 24.70
N TYR A 593 -7.46 9.88 24.90
CA TYR A 593 -6.97 11.24 25.15
C TYR A 593 -7.32 12.23 24.02
N GLN A 594 -7.46 11.75 22.78
CA GLN A 594 -7.83 12.58 21.63
C GLN A 594 -9.32 12.96 21.64
N PHE A 595 -10.20 12.12 22.18
CA PHE A 595 -11.64 12.40 22.20
C PHE A 595 -12.02 13.55 23.13
N SER A 596 -11.25 13.79 24.20
CA SER A 596 -11.50 14.87 25.16
C SER A 596 -11.55 16.28 24.56
N GLN A 597 -11.03 16.46 23.35
CA GLN A 597 -10.97 17.74 22.63
C GLN A 597 -12.01 17.85 21.50
N LEU A 598 -12.87 16.83 21.32
CA LEU A 598 -13.84 16.73 20.23
C LEU A 598 -15.28 16.88 20.74
N ASP A 599 -16.23 17.04 19.81
CA ASP A 599 -17.67 16.98 20.12
C ASP A 599 -18.02 15.62 20.77
N SER A 600 -18.77 15.66 21.87
CA SER A 600 -19.14 14.46 22.66
C SER A 600 -19.91 13.41 21.84
N SER A 601 -20.55 13.80 20.73
CA SER A 601 -21.25 12.86 19.85
C SER A 601 -20.28 11.97 19.07
N ILE A 602 -19.06 12.45 18.80
CA ILE A 602 -18.00 11.65 18.15
C ILE A 602 -17.47 10.62 19.13
N GLU A 603 -17.15 11.03 20.37
CA GLU A 603 -16.75 10.10 21.43
C GLU A 603 -17.84 9.04 21.66
N TRP A 604 -19.10 9.45 21.67
CA TRP A 604 -20.24 8.55 21.80
C TRP A 604 -20.30 7.50 20.67
N CYS A 605 -20.03 7.86 19.42
CA CYS A 605 -19.97 6.89 18.31
C CYS A 605 -18.89 5.81 18.55
N PHE A 606 -17.68 6.20 18.98
CA PHE A 606 -16.60 5.26 19.28
C PHE A 606 -16.94 4.37 20.49
N SER A 607 -17.46 4.97 21.56
CA SER A 607 -17.88 4.26 22.77
C SER A 607 -18.99 3.23 22.45
N ASN A 608 -20.03 3.64 21.73
CA ASN A 608 -21.15 2.77 21.38
C ASN A 608 -20.70 1.61 20.47
N CYS A 609 -19.88 1.89 19.44
CA CYS A 609 -19.34 0.85 18.57
C CYS A 609 -18.44 -0.13 19.36
N ALA A 610 -17.59 0.37 20.26
CA ALA A 610 -16.75 -0.48 21.10
C ALA A 610 -17.59 -1.41 22.00
N ILE A 611 -18.63 -0.89 22.66
CA ILE A 611 -19.54 -1.68 23.52
C ILE A 611 -20.29 -2.75 22.71
N GLU A 612 -20.83 -2.39 21.53
CA GLU A 612 -21.51 -3.35 20.65
C GLU A 612 -20.55 -4.43 20.13
N ALA A 613 -19.30 -4.07 19.84
CA ALA A 613 -18.29 -4.99 19.35
C ALA A 613 -17.86 -6.05 20.38
N VAL A 614 -18.03 -5.80 21.69
CA VAL A 614 -17.64 -6.72 22.76
C VAL A 614 -18.23 -8.12 22.56
N ALA A 615 -19.52 -8.22 22.25
CA ALA A 615 -20.19 -9.52 22.11
C ALA A 615 -19.56 -10.40 21.02
N VAL A 616 -19.12 -9.78 19.91
CA VAL A 616 -18.44 -10.47 18.81
C VAL A 616 -16.96 -10.71 19.15
N ALA A 617 -16.31 -9.74 19.78
CA ALA A 617 -14.92 -9.86 20.21
C ALA A 617 -14.73 -11.05 21.18
N CYS A 618 -15.60 -11.21 22.17
CA CYS A 618 -15.57 -12.33 23.14
C CYS A 618 -15.72 -13.71 22.48
N GLN A 619 -16.34 -13.80 21.30
CA GLN A 619 -16.45 -15.08 20.55
C GLN A 619 -15.17 -15.42 19.78
N THR A 620 -14.37 -14.41 19.43
CA THR A 620 -13.17 -14.56 18.57
C THR A 620 -11.86 -14.53 19.35
N GLN A 621 -11.86 -13.97 20.55
CA GLN A 621 -10.69 -13.75 21.40
C GLN A 621 -11.02 -14.13 22.84
N SER A 622 -10.19 -14.96 23.46
CA SER A 622 -10.39 -15.44 24.84
C SER A 622 -9.69 -14.59 25.91
N ASN A 623 -8.77 -13.70 25.53
CA ASN A 623 -7.93 -12.89 26.43
C ASN A 623 -7.98 -11.37 26.13
N LEU A 624 -9.19 -10.82 26.01
CA LEU A 624 -9.44 -9.42 25.69
C LEU A 624 -8.89 -8.46 26.75
N LEU A 625 -9.14 -8.71 28.04
CA LEU A 625 -8.68 -7.84 29.13
C LEU A 625 -7.16 -7.86 29.27
N GLU A 626 -6.52 -9.01 29.06
CA GLU A 626 -5.07 -9.13 29.04
C GLU A 626 -4.46 -8.29 27.92
N LYS A 627 -5.02 -8.35 26.71
CA LYS A 627 -4.55 -7.54 25.56
C LYS A 627 -4.80 -6.04 25.75
N LEU A 628 -5.79 -5.65 26.54
CA LEU A 628 -6.08 -4.26 26.90
C LEU A 628 -5.27 -3.77 28.12
N SER A 629 -4.31 -4.56 28.61
CA SER A 629 -3.55 -4.23 29.83
C SER A 629 -2.71 -2.95 29.74
N SER A 630 -2.33 -2.52 28.54
CA SER A 630 -1.65 -1.24 28.30
C SER A 630 -2.58 -0.04 28.49
N CYS A 631 -3.90 -0.24 28.46
CA CYS A 631 -4.91 0.79 28.60
C CYS A 631 -5.29 1.01 30.07
N ASN A 632 -5.65 2.24 30.43
CA ASN A 632 -6.21 2.54 31.75
C ASN A 632 -7.69 2.09 31.81
N LEU A 633 -7.90 0.80 32.06
CA LEU A 633 -9.22 0.16 32.18
C LEU A 633 -10.12 0.81 33.24
N GLY A 634 -9.54 1.52 34.23
CA GLY A 634 -10.27 2.25 35.26
C GLY A 634 -11.22 3.32 34.74
N ARG A 635 -11.05 3.80 33.49
CA ARG A 635 -11.93 4.79 32.85
C ARG A 635 -13.00 4.18 31.94
N PHE A 636 -12.97 2.87 31.73
CA PHE A 636 -13.84 2.18 30.78
C PHE A 636 -14.73 1.15 31.48
N SER A 637 -15.26 1.53 32.65
CA SER A 637 -16.09 0.67 33.51
C SER A 637 -17.27 0.01 32.78
N GLN A 638 -17.93 0.73 31.88
CA GLN A 638 -19.01 0.19 31.04
C GLN A 638 -18.52 -0.88 30.05
N LEU A 639 -17.36 -0.66 29.42
CA LEU A 639 -16.75 -1.62 28.50
C LEU A 639 -16.29 -2.88 29.24
N VAL A 640 -15.61 -2.70 30.39
CA VAL A 640 -15.17 -3.81 31.25
C VAL A 640 -16.38 -4.61 31.75
N SER A 641 -17.46 -3.92 32.16
CA SER A 641 -18.72 -4.57 32.53
C SER A 641 -19.29 -5.42 31.40
N ALA A 642 -19.32 -4.88 30.17
CA ALA A 642 -19.79 -5.61 29.00
C ALA A 642 -18.92 -6.84 28.72
N ILE A 643 -17.59 -6.75 28.86
CA ILE A 643 -16.67 -7.89 28.65
C ILE A 643 -16.93 -8.98 29.69
N ILE A 644 -17.09 -8.63 30.97
CA ILE A 644 -17.39 -9.58 32.05
C ILE A 644 -18.71 -10.29 31.78
N VAL A 645 -19.78 -9.54 31.50
CA VAL A 645 -21.13 -10.10 31.29
C VAL A 645 -21.19 -10.98 30.03
N LYS A 646 -20.57 -10.56 28.93
CA LYS A 646 -20.63 -11.29 27.65
C LYS A 646 -19.71 -12.50 27.58
N SER A 647 -18.65 -12.54 28.41
CA SER A 647 -17.74 -13.69 28.46
C SER A 647 -18.21 -14.77 29.43
N TRP A 648 -19.19 -14.48 30.29
CA TRP A 648 -19.71 -15.41 31.29
C TRP A 648 -20.48 -16.58 30.66
N PRO A 649 -20.29 -17.83 31.13
CA PRO A 649 -20.88 -19.02 30.51
C PRO A 649 -22.41 -19.10 30.64
N ILE A 650 -22.99 -18.44 31.66
CA ILE A 650 -24.43 -18.53 31.97
C ILE A 650 -25.16 -17.28 31.45
N LYS A 651 -26.19 -17.49 30.62
CA LYS A 651 -27.10 -16.42 30.22
C LYS A 651 -28.03 -16.09 31.38
N SER A 652 -28.25 -14.80 31.64
CA SER A 652 -29.09 -14.30 32.72
C SER A 652 -30.45 -15.03 32.78
N GLY A 653 -30.71 -15.71 33.90
CA GLY A 653 -31.96 -16.45 34.17
C GLY A 653 -31.88 -17.98 34.23
N GLN A 654 -30.72 -18.60 33.95
CA GLN A 654 -30.51 -20.05 34.17
C GLN A 654 -29.93 -20.33 35.56
N SER A 655 -30.24 -21.49 36.15
CA SER A 655 -29.70 -21.89 37.47
C SER A 655 -28.18 -22.04 37.41
N GLU A 656 -27.48 -21.43 38.37
CA GLU A 656 -26.02 -21.50 38.48
C GLU A 656 -25.52 -22.94 38.60
N ASN A 657 -24.92 -23.48 37.54
CA ASN A 657 -24.25 -24.77 37.58
C ASN A 657 -22.82 -24.57 38.10
N PHE A 658 -22.57 -24.98 39.34
CA PHE A 658 -21.26 -24.88 39.98
C PHE A 658 -20.12 -25.48 39.13
N ASP A 659 -20.40 -26.60 38.44
CA ASP A 659 -19.39 -27.30 37.63
C ASP A 659 -18.94 -26.46 36.43
N GLU A 660 -19.88 -25.78 35.75
CA GLU A 660 -19.59 -24.91 34.60
C GLU A 660 -18.87 -23.63 35.03
N ILE A 661 -19.28 -23.05 36.16
CA ILE A 661 -18.65 -21.84 36.71
C ILE A 661 -17.21 -22.15 37.13
N LEU A 662 -16.98 -23.25 37.86
CA LEU A 662 -15.64 -23.67 38.24
C LEU A 662 -14.77 -23.92 37.02
N HIS A 663 -15.28 -24.63 36.01
CA HIS A 663 -14.54 -24.86 34.78
C HIS A 663 -14.19 -23.55 34.06
N HIS A 664 -15.10 -22.59 33.98
CA HIS A 664 -14.84 -21.29 33.38
C HIS A 664 -13.80 -20.48 34.17
N VAL A 665 -13.89 -20.46 35.51
CA VAL A 665 -12.89 -19.80 36.38
C VAL A 665 -11.50 -20.41 36.19
N LEU A 666 -11.39 -21.72 35.97
CA LEU A 666 -10.12 -22.41 35.78
C LEU A 666 -9.55 -22.28 34.35
N THR A 667 -10.38 -21.96 33.35
CA THR A 667 -9.97 -21.98 31.94
C THR A 667 -9.92 -20.62 31.27
N TRP A 668 -10.68 -19.63 31.76
CA TRP A 668 -10.78 -18.32 31.12
C TRP A 668 -9.52 -17.49 31.40
N PRO A 669 -8.71 -17.12 30.39
CA PRO A 669 -7.45 -16.41 30.62
C PRO A 669 -7.61 -15.05 31.32
N ASP A 670 -8.65 -14.28 30.97
CA ASP A 670 -8.89 -12.95 31.54
C ASP A 670 -9.37 -12.97 33.00
N ILE A 671 -9.70 -14.15 33.56
CA ILE A 671 -10.19 -14.28 34.94
C ILE A 671 -9.17 -13.69 35.94
N GLN A 672 -7.87 -13.85 35.69
CA GLN A 672 -6.81 -13.30 36.54
C GLN A 672 -6.92 -11.77 36.64
N ARG A 673 -7.21 -11.10 35.52
CA ARG A 673 -7.40 -9.64 35.48
C ARG A 673 -8.64 -9.23 36.27
N ILE A 674 -9.72 -10.00 36.20
CA ILE A 674 -10.94 -9.75 36.96
C ILE A 674 -10.69 -9.85 38.46
N PHE A 675 -10.03 -10.92 38.91
CA PHE A 675 -9.64 -11.05 40.33
C PHE A 675 -8.65 -9.95 40.74
N SER A 676 -7.76 -9.49 39.85
CA SER A 676 -6.83 -8.39 40.17
C SER A 676 -7.53 -7.05 40.42
N PHE A 677 -8.74 -6.86 39.87
CA PHE A 677 -9.53 -5.64 40.13
C PHE A 677 -9.93 -5.51 41.60
N ASN A 678 -10.21 -6.64 42.28
CA ASN A 678 -10.59 -6.67 43.70
C ASN A 678 -9.50 -6.09 44.63
N GLY A 679 -8.23 -6.13 44.24
CA GLY A 679 -7.12 -5.54 45.00
C GLY A 679 -6.58 -4.21 44.46
N THR A 680 -6.61 -3.98 43.14
CA THR A 680 -5.76 -2.94 42.50
C THR A 680 -6.54 -1.68 42.06
N ASN A 681 -7.87 -1.74 41.90
CA ASN A 681 -8.66 -0.66 41.29
C ASN A 681 -10.04 -0.45 41.94
N ALA A 682 -10.07 0.01 43.19
CA ALA A 682 -11.31 0.27 43.95
C ALA A 682 -12.30 1.19 43.20
N LYS A 683 -11.81 2.19 42.45
CA LYS A 683 -12.64 3.12 41.68
C LYS A 683 -13.35 2.45 40.48
N LEU A 684 -12.68 1.50 39.82
CA LEU A 684 -13.28 0.74 38.72
C LEU A 684 -14.45 -0.10 39.25
N LEU A 685 -14.23 -0.79 40.37
CA LEU A 685 -15.24 -1.66 40.99
C LEU A 685 -16.52 -0.90 41.35
N GLU A 686 -16.42 0.32 41.87
CA GLU A 686 -17.59 1.15 42.19
C GLU A 686 -18.44 1.45 40.94
N GLU A 687 -17.78 1.74 39.82
CA GLU A 687 -18.42 2.14 38.55
C GLU A 687 -18.89 0.96 37.67
N LEU A 688 -18.56 -0.30 38.01
CA LEU A 688 -19.07 -1.48 37.31
C LEU A 688 -20.60 -1.63 37.47
N THR A 689 -21.23 -2.21 36.44
CA THR A 689 -22.67 -2.56 36.51
C THR A 689 -22.94 -3.63 37.57
N ASP A 690 -24.15 -3.62 38.14
CA ASP A 690 -24.55 -4.61 39.17
C ASP A 690 -24.50 -6.06 38.66
N GLU A 691 -24.80 -6.28 37.38
CA GLU A 691 -24.70 -7.61 36.74
C GLU A 691 -23.25 -8.12 36.71
N ALA A 692 -22.30 -7.26 36.31
CA ALA A 692 -20.87 -7.60 36.32
C ALA A 692 -20.35 -7.85 37.75
N LYS A 693 -20.77 -7.02 38.71
CA LYS A 693 -20.43 -7.20 40.14
C LYS A 693 -20.95 -8.53 40.68
N ASN A 694 -22.18 -8.91 40.35
CA ASN A 694 -22.76 -10.19 40.76
C ASN A 694 -21.97 -11.37 40.17
N ILE A 695 -21.59 -11.30 38.89
CA ILE A 695 -20.74 -12.32 38.25
C ILE A 695 -19.39 -12.45 38.97
N MET A 696 -18.73 -11.34 39.27
CA MET A 696 -17.47 -11.34 40.02
C MET A 696 -17.62 -11.95 41.42
N ALA A 697 -18.71 -11.62 42.12
CA ALA A 697 -19.01 -12.20 43.43
C ALA A 697 -19.31 -13.70 43.37
N THR A 698 -20.02 -14.17 42.33
CA THR A 698 -20.26 -15.61 42.11
C THR A 698 -18.94 -16.34 41.83
N ALA A 699 -18.06 -15.78 41.00
CA ALA A 699 -16.73 -16.34 40.72
C ALA A 699 -15.88 -16.46 42.00
N ASP A 700 -15.84 -15.40 42.82
CA ASP A 700 -15.10 -15.36 44.08
C ASP A 700 -15.67 -16.33 45.13
N SER A 701 -16.99 -16.43 45.23
CA SER A 701 -17.69 -17.38 46.10
C SER A 701 -17.38 -18.84 45.73
N VAL A 702 -17.45 -19.19 44.44
CA VAL A 702 -17.09 -20.54 43.95
C VAL A 702 -15.63 -20.85 44.23
N PHE A 703 -14.72 -19.93 43.92
CA PHE A 703 -13.29 -20.10 44.15
C PHE A 703 -12.98 -20.30 45.65
N THR A 704 -13.55 -19.45 46.51
CA THR A 704 -13.39 -19.53 47.97
C THR A 704 -13.92 -20.85 48.52
N SER A 705 -15.09 -21.30 48.05
CA SER A 705 -15.66 -22.60 48.43
C SER A 705 -14.75 -23.76 48.06
N VAL A 706 -14.19 -23.74 46.84
CA VAL A 706 -13.28 -24.78 46.35
C VAL A 706 -12.00 -24.83 47.17
N THR A 707 -11.38 -23.68 47.47
CA THR A 707 -10.15 -23.67 48.28
C THR A 707 -10.40 -24.18 49.70
N HIS A 708 -11.53 -23.81 50.32
CA HIS A 708 -11.92 -24.34 51.62
C HIS A 708 -12.14 -25.86 51.60
N ASP A 709 -12.78 -26.36 50.54
CA ASP A 709 -13.01 -27.79 50.36
C ASP A 709 -11.72 -28.58 50.11
N ILE A 710 -10.70 -27.99 49.47
CA ILE A 710 -9.34 -28.58 49.35
C ILE A 710 -8.66 -28.68 50.72
N GLN A 711 -8.71 -27.60 51.51
CA GLN A 711 -8.14 -27.55 52.87
C GLN A 711 -8.75 -28.63 53.76
N LYS A 712 -10.08 -28.75 53.77
CA LYS A 712 -10.81 -29.76 54.54
C LYS A 712 -10.80 -31.16 53.92
N GLY A 713 -10.37 -31.28 52.66
CA GLY A 713 -10.48 -32.52 51.88
C GLY A 713 -11.93 -32.95 51.59
N SER A 714 -12.90 -32.04 51.73
CA SER A 714 -14.30 -32.27 51.37
C SER A 714 -14.59 -32.05 49.88
N ILE A 715 -13.60 -31.62 49.09
CA ILE A 715 -13.71 -31.43 47.65
C ILE A 715 -14.13 -32.73 46.94
N ARG A 716 -14.96 -32.62 45.91
CA ARG A 716 -15.29 -33.77 45.04
C ARG A 716 -14.07 -34.14 44.20
N VAL A 717 -13.83 -35.43 43.99
CA VAL A 717 -12.67 -35.90 43.23
C VAL A 717 -12.62 -35.29 41.83
N LYS A 718 -13.76 -35.18 41.13
CA LYS A 718 -13.83 -34.55 39.80
C LYS A 718 -13.41 -33.07 39.78
N HIS A 719 -13.72 -32.32 40.83
CA HIS A 719 -13.37 -30.90 40.93
C HIS A 719 -11.88 -30.74 41.21
N LEU A 720 -11.33 -31.59 42.08
CA LEU A 720 -9.91 -31.62 42.38
C LEU A 720 -9.07 -32.04 41.16
N GLU A 721 -9.55 -33.03 40.39
CA GLU A 721 -8.93 -33.43 39.12
C GLU A 721 -8.94 -32.30 38.08
N ALA A 722 -10.04 -31.53 37.99
CA ALA A 722 -10.10 -30.35 37.12
C ALA A 722 -9.10 -29.26 37.54
N ILE A 723 -8.86 -29.10 38.84
CA ILE A 723 -7.84 -28.17 39.36
C ILE A 723 -6.45 -28.63 38.97
N PHE A 724 -6.11 -29.92 39.06
CA PHE A 724 -4.80 -30.42 38.63
C PHE A 724 -4.56 -30.22 37.13
N GLN A 725 -5.60 -30.27 36.29
CA GLN A 725 -5.48 -29.95 34.86
C GLN A 725 -5.15 -28.46 34.62
N HIS A 726 -5.56 -27.57 35.53
CA HIS A 726 -5.41 -26.12 35.42
C HIS A 726 -4.65 -25.51 36.62
N GLU A 727 -3.70 -26.26 37.16
CA GLU A 727 -3.05 -25.96 38.46
C GLU A 727 -2.42 -24.57 38.48
N LYS A 728 -1.70 -24.21 37.40
CA LYS A 728 -1.06 -22.89 37.26
C LYS A 728 -2.08 -21.73 37.32
N GLN A 729 -3.23 -21.89 36.67
CA GLN A 729 -4.28 -20.87 36.67
C GLN A 729 -4.88 -20.73 38.07
N PHE A 730 -5.18 -21.87 38.71
CA PHE A 730 -5.73 -21.90 40.07
C PHE A 730 -4.79 -21.24 41.09
N LEU A 731 -3.50 -21.58 41.05
CA LEU A 731 -2.47 -20.97 41.89
C LEU A 731 -2.33 -19.48 41.64
N CYS A 732 -2.36 -19.03 40.38
CA CYS A 732 -2.27 -17.61 40.04
C CYS A 732 -3.49 -16.82 40.57
N ILE A 733 -4.71 -17.36 40.45
CA ILE A 733 -5.92 -16.73 41.01
C ILE A 733 -5.81 -16.67 42.55
N TRP A 734 -5.32 -17.74 43.18
CA TRP A 734 -5.09 -17.80 44.62
C TRP A 734 -4.09 -16.74 45.07
N GLU A 735 -2.95 -16.62 44.40
CA GLU A 735 -1.95 -15.59 44.66
C GLU A 735 -2.57 -14.19 44.56
N ILE A 736 -3.34 -13.89 43.52
CA ILE A 736 -3.98 -12.58 43.34
C ILE A 736 -4.96 -12.28 44.49
N ASN A 737 -5.75 -13.27 44.92
CA ASN A 737 -6.72 -13.09 46.00
C ASN A 737 -6.03 -12.97 47.37
N GLU A 738 -5.01 -13.80 47.65
CA GLU A 738 -4.26 -13.76 48.90
C GLU A 738 -3.35 -12.53 49.00
N PHE A 739 -2.61 -12.11 47.96
CA PHE A 739 -1.81 -10.87 48.01
C PHE A 739 -2.66 -9.62 48.23
N SER A 740 -3.95 -9.67 47.89
CA SER A 740 -4.90 -8.59 48.16
C SER A 740 -5.34 -8.53 49.64
N PHE A 741 -5.15 -9.59 50.43
CA PHE A 741 -5.68 -9.68 51.80
C PHE A 741 -4.73 -10.29 52.89
N ARG A 742 -3.69 -11.09 52.60
CA ARG A 742 -2.73 -11.76 53.53
C ARG A 742 -1.34 -12.11 52.92
N ALA A 743 -0.45 -12.75 53.71
CA ALA A 743 1.01 -12.79 53.52
C ALA A 743 1.54 -13.95 52.63
N PRO A 744 2.75 -13.83 52.02
CA PRO A 744 3.30 -14.80 51.04
C PRO A 744 3.54 -16.24 51.55
N ALA A 745 3.53 -16.47 52.87
CA ALA A 745 3.81 -17.78 53.46
C ALA A 745 2.69 -18.82 53.23
N ASP A 746 1.50 -18.38 52.83
CA ASP A 746 0.34 -19.24 52.62
C ASP A 746 0.30 -19.85 51.21
N VAL A 747 1.05 -19.30 50.24
CA VAL A 747 1.15 -19.82 48.85
C VAL A 747 1.91 -21.15 48.81
N ILE A 748 3.08 -21.21 49.47
CA ILE A 748 3.91 -22.43 49.56
C ILE A 748 3.12 -23.55 50.26
N GLN A 749 2.28 -23.22 51.24
CA GLN A 749 1.44 -24.19 51.94
C GLN A 749 0.33 -24.78 51.05
N LEU A 750 -0.22 -24.03 50.10
CA LEU A 750 -1.24 -24.54 49.19
C LEU A 750 -0.66 -25.46 48.12
N GLU A 751 0.52 -25.14 47.56
CA GLU A 751 1.22 -26.04 46.63
C GLU A 751 1.54 -27.39 47.29
N GLU A 752 2.12 -27.38 48.50
CA GLU A 752 2.35 -28.60 49.27
C GLU A 752 1.05 -29.37 49.56
N LEU A 753 -0.04 -28.65 49.86
CA LEU A 753 -1.34 -29.26 50.09
C LEU A 753 -1.91 -29.89 48.81
N LEU A 754 -1.84 -29.20 47.67
CA LEU A 754 -2.28 -29.72 46.38
C LEU A 754 -1.49 -30.97 45.99
N GLN A 755 -0.17 -30.97 46.20
CA GLN A 755 0.67 -32.14 45.99
C GLN A 755 0.21 -33.31 46.86
N ARG A 756 -0.06 -33.10 48.16
CA ARG A 756 -0.60 -34.14 49.04
C ARG A 756 -1.95 -34.67 48.54
N ARG A 757 -2.85 -33.78 48.09
CA ARG A 757 -4.16 -34.15 47.54
C ARG A 757 -4.01 -34.93 46.23
N GLN A 758 -3.00 -34.62 45.43
CA GLN A 758 -2.69 -35.33 44.19
C GLN A 758 -2.19 -36.75 44.49
N GLU A 759 -1.32 -36.92 45.49
CA GLU A 759 -0.87 -38.24 45.96
C GLU A 759 -2.04 -39.10 46.45
N GLU A 760 -2.97 -38.51 47.22
CA GLU A 760 -4.17 -39.20 47.73
C GLU A 760 -5.10 -39.68 46.59
N VAL A 761 -5.35 -38.84 45.58
CA VAL A 761 -6.13 -39.22 44.40
C VAL A 761 -5.39 -40.24 43.55
N ALA A 762 -4.08 -40.10 43.37
CA ALA A 762 -3.26 -41.05 42.61
C ALA A 762 -3.31 -42.45 43.26
N LEU A 763 -3.14 -42.52 44.59
CA LEU A 763 -3.28 -43.75 45.36
C LEU A 763 -4.66 -44.39 45.14
N LEU A 764 -5.74 -43.62 45.25
CA LEU A 764 -7.11 -44.10 45.02
C LEU A 764 -7.30 -44.66 43.60
N ARG A 765 -6.75 -43.98 42.58
CA ARG A 765 -6.86 -44.40 41.17
C ARG A 765 -6.02 -45.63 40.87
N GLU A 766 -4.81 -45.72 41.39
CA GLU A 766 -3.94 -46.91 41.25
C GLU A 766 -4.55 -48.13 41.94
N GLU A 767 -5.10 -47.96 43.14
CA GLU A 767 -5.78 -49.05 43.84
C GLU A 767 -7.05 -49.51 43.11
N LYS A 768 -7.84 -48.57 42.55
CA LYS A 768 -8.99 -48.92 41.68
C LYS A 768 -8.55 -49.79 40.49
N LYS A 769 -7.44 -49.46 39.82
CA LYS A 769 -6.89 -50.26 38.70
C LYS A 769 -6.44 -51.65 39.15
N ALA A 770 -5.73 -51.74 40.26
CA ALA A 770 -5.24 -52.99 40.82
C ALA A 770 -6.41 -53.93 41.18
N ILE A 771 -7.44 -53.39 41.84
CA ILE A 771 -8.66 -54.13 42.19
C ILE A 771 -9.43 -54.55 40.94
N GLY A 772 -9.59 -53.67 39.95
CA GLY A 772 -10.20 -54.03 38.67
C GLY A 772 -9.49 -55.20 37.99
N THR A 773 -8.16 -55.30 38.14
CA THR A 773 -7.37 -56.42 37.62
C THR A 773 -7.57 -57.69 38.42
N PHE A 774 -7.56 -57.60 39.76
CA PHE A 774 -7.89 -58.74 40.62
C PHE A 774 -9.27 -59.32 40.31
N LEU A 775 -10.30 -58.46 40.18
CA LEU A 775 -11.65 -58.88 39.79
C LEU A 775 -11.65 -59.57 38.41
N ASN A 776 -10.93 -59.05 37.42
CA ASN A 776 -10.81 -59.70 36.11
C ASN A 776 -10.12 -61.06 36.20
N MET A 777 -9.07 -61.20 36.99
CA MET A 777 -8.34 -62.47 37.18
C MET A 777 -9.20 -63.51 37.91
N CYS A 778 -10.01 -63.10 38.90
CA CYS A 778 -11.01 -63.98 39.51
C CYS A 778 -12.08 -64.41 38.51
N ARG A 779 -12.54 -63.51 37.61
CA ARG A 779 -13.51 -63.86 36.56
C ARG A 779 -12.97 -64.92 35.59
N LYS A 780 -11.69 -64.87 35.22
CA LYS A 780 -11.06 -65.84 34.31
C LYS A 780 -11.10 -67.28 34.83
N VAL A 781 -11.05 -67.47 36.14
CA VAL A 781 -11.00 -68.80 36.77
C VAL A 781 -12.35 -69.27 37.34
N GLN A 782 -13.44 -68.54 37.05
CA GLN A 782 -14.80 -68.86 37.55
C GLN A 782 -15.29 -70.26 37.20
N ALA A 783 -14.78 -70.86 36.12
CA ALA A 783 -15.12 -72.23 35.74
C ALA A 783 -14.47 -73.29 36.63
N ALA A 784 -13.35 -72.97 37.29
CA ALA A 784 -12.64 -73.85 38.21
C ALA A 784 -12.96 -73.56 39.68
N VAL A 785 -13.10 -72.28 40.05
CA VAL A 785 -13.39 -71.84 41.42
C VAL A 785 -14.18 -70.53 41.41
N LYS A 786 -15.25 -70.44 42.21
CA LYS A 786 -16.08 -69.23 42.34
C LYS A 786 -15.65 -68.39 43.53
N VAL A 787 -15.05 -67.23 43.30
CA VAL A 787 -14.61 -66.31 44.37
C VAL A 787 -15.73 -65.32 44.76
N ASN A 788 -16.03 -65.19 46.05
CA ASN A 788 -17.03 -64.26 46.57
C ASN A 788 -16.53 -62.79 46.58
N VAL A 789 -16.63 -62.08 45.45
CA VAL A 789 -16.13 -60.70 45.29
C VAL A 789 -17.19 -59.59 45.41
N GLY A 790 -18.44 -59.92 45.75
CA GLY A 790 -19.60 -59.03 45.55
C GLY A 790 -19.50 -57.66 46.24
N ALA A 791 -18.94 -57.59 47.45
CA ALA A 791 -18.75 -56.33 48.18
C ALA A 791 -17.74 -55.39 47.49
N VAL A 792 -16.60 -55.94 47.07
CA VAL A 792 -15.51 -55.20 46.40
C VAL A 792 -15.91 -54.81 44.97
N GLU A 793 -16.63 -55.68 44.28
CA GLU A 793 -17.16 -55.41 42.93
C GLU A 793 -18.17 -54.25 42.96
N SER A 794 -19.07 -54.23 43.95
CA SER A 794 -20.00 -53.13 44.16
C SER A 794 -19.26 -51.80 44.42
N GLN A 795 -18.24 -51.81 45.27
CA GLN A 795 -17.38 -50.64 45.53
C GLN A 795 -16.62 -50.16 44.27
N HIS A 796 -16.18 -51.08 43.41
CA HIS A 796 -15.46 -50.74 42.18
C HIS A 796 -16.36 -50.08 41.11
N LEU A 797 -17.64 -50.48 41.04
CA LEU A 797 -18.63 -49.93 40.11
C LEU A 797 -19.12 -48.53 40.46
N GLU A 798 -18.94 -48.08 41.70
CA GLU A 798 -19.32 -46.72 42.09
C GLU A 798 -18.53 -45.62 41.36
N ASP A 799 -19.21 -44.51 41.10
CA ASP A 799 -18.59 -43.29 40.59
C ASP A 799 -17.88 -42.54 41.72
N LEU A 800 -16.58 -42.81 41.87
CA LEU A 800 -15.72 -42.12 42.82
C LEU A 800 -15.51 -40.63 42.46
N SER A 801 -15.74 -40.23 41.20
CA SER A 801 -15.49 -38.85 40.75
C SER A 801 -16.47 -37.85 41.40
N SER A 802 -17.71 -38.28 41.66
CA SER A 802 -18.74 -37.48 42.30
C SER A 802 -18.68 -37.49 43.84
N LYS A 803 -17.87 -38.39 44.44
CA LYS A 803 -17.70 -38.48 45.89
C LYS A 803 -16.70 -37.45 46.42
N ARG A 804 -16.84 -37.10 47.70
CA ARG A 804 -15.90 -36.21 48.41
C ARG A 804 -14.64 -36.98 48.76
N LEU A 805 -13.47 -36.37 48.59
CA LEU A 805 -12.18 -37.05 48.81
C LEU A 805 -12.06 -37.69 50.20
N ASN A 806 -12.46 -36.98 51.26
CA ASN A 806 -12.47 -37.48 52.63
C ASN A 806 -13.41 -38.66 52.91
N THR A 807 -14.29 -39.02 51.97
CA THR A 807 -15.16 -40.21 52.08
C THR A 807 -14.56 -41.43 51.39
N VAL A 808 -13.59 -41.23 50.50
CA VAL A 808 -12.95 -42.29 49.70
C VAL A 808 -11.48 -42.51 50.05
N VAL A 809 -10.87 -41.57 50.78
CA VAL A 809 -9.51 -41.64 51.29
C VAL A 809 -9.48 -41.16 52.74
N ASN A 810 -8.87 -41.94 53.63
CA ASN A 810 -8.66 -41.56 55.02
C ASN A 810 -7.42 -40.66 55.14
N MET A 811 -7.66 -39.37 55.26
CA MET A 811 -6.62 -38.33 55.25
C MET A 811 -5.84 -38.22 56.58
N THR A 812 -6.25 -38.90 57.65
CA THR A 812 -5.60 -38.79 58.98
C THR A 812 -4.64 -39.93 59.27
N LYS A 813 -4.77 -41.08 58.59
CA LYS A 813 -3.91 -42.25 58.78
C LYS A 813 -2.70 -42.21 57.83
N ARG A 814 -1.55 -42.67 58.33
CA ARG A 814 -0.32 -42.90 57.56
C ARG A 814 0.15 -44.34 57.85
N PRO A 815 0.18 -45.25 56.87
CA PRO A 815 -0.11 -45.07 55.44
C PRO A 815 -1.59 -44.75 55.17
N THR A 816 -1.85 -44.07 54.05
CA THR A 816 -3.18 -43.63 53.63
C THR A 816 -4.06 -44.84 53.27
N GLU A 817 -5.25 -44.93 53.86
CA GLU A 817 -6.23 -46.00 53.56
C GLU A 817 -7.29 -45.50 52.56
N THR A 818 -7.62 -46.31 51.57
CA THR A 818 -8.67 -46.02 50.58
C THR A 818 -10.00 -46.71 50.91
N TYR A 819 -11.03 -46.33 50.16
CA TYR A 819 -12.41 -46.83 50.24
C TYR A 819 -12.59 -48.36 50.13
N TYR A 820 -11.64 -49.08 49.53
CA TYR A 820 -11.82 -50.49 49.20
C TYR A 820 -11.63 -51.41 50.40
N SER A 821 -12.59 -52.31 50.63
CA SER A 821 -12.61 -53.29 51.71
C SER A 821 -11.89 -54.59 51.34
N LEU A 822 -10.57 -54.52 51.17
CA LEU A 822 -9.67 -55.68 51.04
C LEU A 822 -8.66 -55.67 52.19
N SER A 823 -8.22 -56.85 52.63
CA SER A 823 -7.12 -56.97 53.60
C SER A 823 -5.82 -56.39 53.01
N PRO A 824 -4.89 -55.87 53.84
CA PRO A 824 -3.60 -55.36 53.37
C PRO A 824 -2.83 -56.37 52.49
N GLU A 825 -2.89 -57.66 52.84
CA GLU A 825 -2.24 -58.75 52.12
C GLU A 825 -2.83 -58.93 50.71
N LEU A 826 -4.16 -58.85 50.58
CA LEU A 826 -4.84 -58.92 49.28
C LEU A 826 -4.61 -57.65 48.44
N LYS A 827 -4.54 -56.46 49.06
CA LYS A 827 -4.22 -55.21 48.37
C LYS A 827 -2.82 -55.24 47.78
N GLU A 828 -1.82 -55.67 48.55
CA GLU A 828 -0.44 -55.83 48.07
C GLU A 828 -0.37 -56.88 46.96
N SER A 829 -1.09 -57.99 47.12
CA SER A 829 -1.16 -59.04 46.11
C SER A 829 -1.82 -58.58 44.82
N ALA A 830 -2.91 -57.80 44.90
CA ALA A 830 -3.58 -57.22 43.74
C ALA A 830 -2.69 -56.22 43.00
N GLN A 831 -1.89 -55.42 43.72
CA GLN A 831 -0.90 -54.52 43.12
C GLN A 831 0.21 -55.28 42.40
N LYS A 832 0.77 -56.33 43.03
CA LYS A 832 1.75 -57.22 42.40
C LYS A 832 1.15 -57.89 41.16
N MET A 833 -0.05 -58.44 41.27
CA MET A 833 -0.79 -59.05 40.17
C MET A 833 -1.02 -58.07 39.02
N HIS A 834 -1.32 -56.79 39.30
CA HIS A 834 -1.49 -55.77 38.28
C HIS A 834 -0.24 -55.59 37.41
N SER A 835 0.95 -55.76 38.00
CA SER A 835 2.23 -55.62 37.29
C SER A 835 2.51 -56.78 36.33
N PHE A 836 1.91 -57.95 36.57
CA PHE A 836 2.10 -59.17 35.75
C PHE A 836 0.87 -59.54 34.93
N LYS A 837 -0.17 -58.70 34.90
CA LYS A 837 -1.45 -59.00 34.26
C LYS A 837 -1.33 -59.34 32.78
N ASP A 838 -0.32 -58.80 32.10
CA ASP A 838 -0.09 -58.97 30.66
C ASP A 838 0.84 -60.17 30.36
N SER A 839 1.43 -60.80 31.38
CA SER A 839 2.26 -62.00 31.22
C SER A 839 1.38 -63.23 30.99
N LEU A 840 1.61 -63.92 29.86
CA LEU A 840 0.87 -65.12 29.50
C LEU A 840 1.23 -66.28 30.43
N ILE A 841 2.48 -66.38 30.86
CA ILE A 841 2.95 -67.42 31.78
C ILE A 841 2.36 -67.22 33.18
N PHE A 842 2.26 -65.97 33.65
CA PHE A 842 1.62 -65.68 34.93
C PHE A 842 0.12 -66.03 34.89
N GLN A 843 -0.58 -65.70 33.81
CA GLN A 843 -1.98 -66.10 33.62
C GLN A 843 -2.14 -67.63 33.57
N GLN A 844 -1.26 -68.33 32.86
CA GLN A 844 -1.25 -69.79 32.83
C GLN A 844 -1.06 -70.38 34.25
N PHE A 845 -0.09 -69.88 35.02
CA PHE A 845 0.12 -70.35 36.40
C PHE A 845 -1.04 -70.01 37.34
N TRP A 846 -1.74 -68.91 37.09
CA TRP A 846 -2.95 -68.53 37.81
C TRP A 846 -4.10 -69.52 37.55
N GLU A 847 -4.34 -69.87 36.29
CA GLU A 847 -5.37 -70.85 35.90
C GLU A 847 -5.06 -72.25 36.45
N GLU A 848 -3.80 -72.70 36.33
CA GLU A 848 -3.38 -74.00 36.87
C GLU A 848 -3.48 -74.06 38.41
N ALA A 849 -3.18 -72.96 39.11
CA ALA A 849 -3.35 -72.88 40.57
C ALA A 849 -4.83 -72.94 40.98
N ALA A 850 -5.72 -72.30 40.21
CA ALA A 850 -7.16 -72.34 40.47
C ALA A 850 -7.75 -73.74 40.19
N GLN A 851 -7.35 -74.42 39.11
CA GLN A 851 -7.75 -75.81 38.86
C GLN A 851 -7.36 -76.73 40.02
N LYS A 852 -6.10 -76.63 40.47
CA LYS A 852 -5.61 -77.44 41.58
C LYS A 852 -6.36 -77.17 42.89
N ALA A 853 -6.73 -75.90 43.16
CA ALA A 853 -7.53 -75.55 44.32
C ALA A 853 -8.95 -76.13 44.25
N GLY A 854 -9.54 -76.23 43.05
CA GLY A 854 -10.83 -76.91 42.84
C GLY A 854 -10.75 -78.41 43.12
N GLU A 855 -9.75 -79.09 42.55
CA GLU A 855 -9.50 -80.52 42.75
C GLU A 855 -9.23 -80.88 44.23
N GLU A 856 -8.48 -80.03 44.96
CA GLU A 856 -8.20 -80.24 46.39
C GLU A 856 -9.45 -80.09 47.27
N TYR A 857 -10.44 -79.28 46.85
CA TYR A 857 -11.73 -79.15 47.53
C TYR A 857 -12.60 -80.38 47.35
N GLU A 858 -12.73 -80.89 46.11
CA GLU A 858 -13.50 -82.11 45.80
C GLU A 858 -12.99 -83.32 46.60
N ASN A 859 -11.66 -83.49 46.69
CA ASN A 859 -11.05 -84.58 47.48
C ASN A 859 -11.27 -84.45 49.00
N SER A 860 -11.55 -83.24 49.50
CA SER A 860 -11.73 -82.99 50.94
C SER A 860 -13.16 -83.21 51.43
N GLU A 861 -14.16 -83.07 50.56
CA GLU A 861 -15.57 -83.38 50.89
C GLU A 861 -15.85 -84.89 50.81
N GLU A 862 -15.17 -85.64 49.94
CA GLU A 862 -15.30 -87.12 49.87
C GLU A 862 -14.86 -87.84 51.18
N GLU A 863 -14.07 -87.19 52.05
CA GLU A 863 -13.62 -87.78 53.31
C GLU A 863 -14.62 -87.67 54.49
N TYR A 864 -15.73 -86.91 54.35
CA TYR A 864 -16.71 -86.69 55.42
C TYR A 864 -18.06 -87.43 55.28
N GLU A 865 -18.30 -88.16 54.18
CA GLU A 865 -19.56 -88.88 53.93
C GLU A 865 -19.54 -90.39 54.28
N PHE A 866 -18.70 -90.84 55.21
CA PHE A 866 -18.78 -92.21 55.76
C PHE A 866 -19.59 -92.30 57.06
N SER A 867 -20.87 -91.90 57.03
CA SER A 867 -21.90 -92.51 57.89
C SER A 867 -23.33 -92.12 57.47
N GLY A 868 -24.05 -93.03 56.80
CA GLY A 868 -25.51 -93.11 56.88
C GLY A 868 -26.27 -93.21 55.55
N GLU A 869 -26.50 -94.45 55.11
CA GLU A 869 -27.62 -94.96 54.30
C GLU A 869 -28.10 -94.19 53.05
N GLU A 870 -27.82 -94.81 51.90
CA GLU A 870 -28.52 -94.67 50.62
C GLU A 870 -30.05 -94.77 50.77
N VAL A 871 -30.81 -93.94 50.04
CA VAL A 871 -31.61 -94.33 48.86
C VAL A 871 -32.22 -93.08 48.21
N GLY A 872 -32.03 -92.93 46.89
CA GLY A 872 -33.03 -92.29 46.03
C GLY A 872 -32.50 -91.36 44.93
N SER A 873 -32.12 -91.96 43.80
CA SER A 873 -31.78 -91.37 42.49
C SER A 873 -32.59 -90.16 42.01
N SER A 874 -31.90 -89.12 41.54
CA SER A 874 -32.26 -88.37 40.32
C SER A 874 -31.02 -87.71 39.71
N GLU A 875 -30.84 -87.97 38.42
CA GLU A 875 -29.80 -87.46 37.52
C GLU A 875 -29.90 -85.94 37.35
N GLU A 876 -29.00 -85.16 37.96
CA GLU A 876 -28.50 -83.86 37.47
C GLU A 876 -27.07 -83.69 38.04
N GLU A 877 -26.04 -84.07 37.26
CA GLU A 877 -24.65 -83.65 37.51
C GLU A 877 -24.55 -82.14 37.24
N ASP A 878 -25.05 -81.34 38.18
CA ASP A 878 -24.69 -79.92 38.25
C ASP A 878 -23.21 -79.87 38.67
N ASN A 879 -22.34 -79.47 37.74
CA ASN A 879 -20.94 -79.12 37.99
C ASN A 879 -20.84 -78.21 39.23
N PHE A 880 -20.56 -78.80 40.40
CA PHE A 880 -20.43 -78.07 41.65
C PHE A 880 -19.07 -77.39 41.68
N VAL A 881 -19.04 -76.09 41.36
CA VAL A 881 -17.80 -75.29 41.41
C VAL A 881 -17.59 -74.79 42.85
N PRO A 882 -16.45 -75.09 43.51
CA PRO A 882 -16.18 -74.67 44.88
C PRO A 882 -16.23 -73.14 45.04
N ALA A 883 -16.86 -72.66 46.12
CA ALA A 883 -16.94 -71.25 46.44
C ALA A 883 -15.86 -70.85 47.47
N LEU A 884 -14.93 -69.97 47.09
CA LEU A 884 -13.90 -69.44 47.99
C LEU A 884 -14.28 -68.07 48.53
N GLU A 885 -14.08 -67.89 49.84
CA GLU A 885 -14.13 -66.58 50.48
C GLU A 885 -12.84 -65.79 50.20
N LEU A 886 -12.92 -64.45 50.21
CA LEU A 886 -11.79 -63.58 49.84
C LEU A 886 -10.50 -63.87 50.61
N ASP A 887 -10.62 -64.20 51.90
CA ASP A 887 -9.48 -64.49 52.78
C ASP A 887 -8.77 -65.81 52.41
N GLU A 888 -9.48 -66.75 51.77
CA GLU A 888 -8.96 -68.06 51.36
C GLU A 888 -8.25 -67.99 49.99
N VAL A 889 -8.62 -67.02 49.14
CA VAL A 889 -8.01 -66.82 47.81
C VAL A 889 -6.49 -66.64 47.90
N PHE A 890 -6.02 -65.98 48.97
CA PHE A 890 -4.59 -65.75 49.18
C PHE A 890 -3.82 -67.07 49.36
N SER A 891 -4.30 -67.94 50.24
CA SER A 891 -3.66 -69.24 50.52
C SER A 891 -3.83 -70.24 49.39
N SER A 892 -5.01 -70.26 48.75
CA SER A 892 -5.41 -71.33 47.83
C SER A 892 -4.98 -71.08 46.38
N ILE A 893 -4.91 -69.81 45.93
CA ILE A 893 -4.61 -69.48 44.52
C ILE A 893 -3.41 -68.55 44.39
N ILE A 894 -3.41 -67.40 45.08
CA ILE A 894 -2.36 -66.36 44.93
C ILE A 894 -0.99 -66.90 45.34
N SER A 895 -0.87 -67.45 46.56
CA SER A 895 0.41 -67.94 47.08
C SER A 895 1.00 -69.08 46.25
N PRO A 896 0.23 -70.12 45.84
CA PRO A 896 0.73 -71.16 44.94
C PRO A 896 1.18 -70.63 43.57
N CYS A 897 0.41 -69.73 42.95
CA CYS A 897 0.75 -69.14 41.65
C CYS A 897 2.08 -68.36 41.74
N PHE A 898 2.22 -67.45 42.70
CA PHE A 898 3.45 -66.66 42.85
C PHE A 898 4.66 -67.51 43.23
N LYS A 899 4.52 -68.56 44.07
CA LYS A 899 5.64 -69.48 44.36
C LYS A 899 6.15 -70.20 43.12
N ARG A 900 5.25 -70.57 42.21
CA ARG A 900 5.62 -71.21 40.95
C ARG A 900 6.28 -70.23 39.98
N TYR A 901 5.76 -69.01 39.92
CA TYR A 901 6.33 -67.92 39.13
C TYR A 901 7.74 -67.52 39.64
N GLU A 902 7.95 -67.49 40.95
CA GLU A 902 9.27 -67.31 41.60
C GLU A 902 10.24 -68.45 41.27
N ARG A 903 9.77 -69.71 41.29
CA ARG A 903 10.60 -70.86 40.92
C ARG A 903 11.06 -70.75 39.46
N LEU A 904 10.15 -70.41 38.54
CA LEU A 904 10.49 -70.20 37.14
C LEU A 904 11.54 -69.10 36.95
N TYR A 905 11.39 -67.96 37.66
CA TYR A 905 12.40 -66.90 37.66
C TYR A 905 13.78 -67.44 38.08
N GLY A 906 13.86 -68.23 39.16
CA GLY A 906 15.10 -68.84 39.63
C GLY A 906 15.72 -69.82 38.62
N ASP A 907 14.90 -70.64 37.98
CA ASP A 907 15.36 -71.63 36.99
C ASP A 907 15.82 -70.98 35.68
N LEU A 908 15.15 -69.92 35.24
CA LEU A 908 15.56 -69.12 34.09
C LEU A 908 16.87 -68.37 34.39
N ARG A 909 16.97 -67.69 35.54
CA ARG A 909 18.19 -66.97 35.91
C ARG A 909 19.41 -67.90 35.97
N SER A 910 19.27 -69.07 36.58
CA SER A 910 20.37 -70.04 36.72
C SER A 910 20.61 -70.92 35.49
N GLY A 911 19.71 -70.89 34.49
CA GLY A 911 19.81 -71.73 33.30
C GLY A 911 19.57 -73.22 33.56
N SER A 912 19.05 -73.57 34.73
CA SER A 912 18.74 -74.93 35.15
C SER A 912 17.51 -75.50 34.46
N LEU A 913 16.69 -74.65 33.83
CA LEU A 913 15.47 -75.04 33.15
C LEU A 913 15.77 -76.07 32.06
N THR A 914 15.09 -77.22 32.09
CA THR A 914 15.29 -78.27 31.08
C THR A 914 14.60 -77.91 29.77
N LEU A 915 15.13 -78.38 28.64
CA LEU A 915 14.53 -78.14 27.32
C LEU A 915 13.10 -78.70 27.22
N SER A 916 12.81 -79.83 27.87
CA SER A 916 11.43 -80.36 28.00
C SER A 916 10.48 -79.44 28.77
N THR A 917 11.00 -78.67 29.73
CA THR A 917 10.20 -77.70 30.50
C THR A 917 9.98 -76.42 29.69
N VAL A 918 10.97 -76.02 28.89
CA VAL A 918 10.81 -74.95 27.89
C VAL A 918 9.69 -75.29 26.92
N ASP A 919 9.65 -76.53 26.42
CA ASP A 919 8.59 -76.98 25.52
C ASP A 919 7.18 -76.90 26.12
N LYS A 920 7.05 -77.01 27.44
CA LYS A 920 5.77 -76.89 28.15
C LYS A 920 5.39 -75.45 28.46
N ILE A 921 6.34 -74.67 29.00
CA ILE A 921 6.07 -73.30 29.47
C ILE A 921 6.06 -72.31 28.30
N PHE A 922 6.95 -72.46 27.33
CA PHE A 922 7.10 -71.53 26.20
C PHE A 922 6.44 -72.04 24.91
N GLN A 923 5.55 -73.04 25.02
CA GLN A 923 4.90 -73.68 23.86
C GLN A 923 4.21 -72.68 22.94
N GLN A 924 3.48 -71.73 23.52
CA GLN A 924 2.67 -70.74 22.79
C GLN A 924 3.54 -69.75 22.00
N PHE A 925 4.81 -69.59 22.38
CA PHE A 925 5.72 -68.62 21.77
C PHE A 925 6.54 -69.17 20.59
N ARG A 926 6.36 -70.45 20.21
CA ARG A 926 7.11 -71.07 19.10
C ARG A 926 6.96 -70.34 17.76
N ASN A 927 5.80 -69.73 17.51
CA ASN A 927 5.50 -68.98 16.29
C ASN A 927 5.69 -67.47 16.44
N GLN A 928 6.01 -66.99 17.65
CA GLN A 928 6.12 -65.57 18.01
C GLN A 928 7.36 -65.37 18.90
N PRO A 929 8.57 -65.48 18.33
CA PRO A 929 9.80 -65.40 19.11
C PRO A 929 9.98 -64.03 19.79
N GLU A 930 9.52 -62.94 19.18
CA GLU A 930 9.66 -61.58 19.75
C GLU A 930 8.95 -61.42 21.11
N ASP A 931 7.86 -62.16 21.34
CA ASP A 931 7.08 -62.12 22.57
C ASP A 931 7.74 -62.90 23.72
N ILE A 932 8.73 -63.75 23.44
CA ILE A 932 9.52 -64.43 24.47
C ILE A 932 10.31 -63.39 25.29
N LYS A 933 10.87 -62.38 24.61
CA LYS A 933 11.69 -61.38 25.29
C LYS A 933 10.87 -60.51 26.23
N THR A 934 9.69 -60.05 25.79
CA THR A 934 8.77 -59.25 26.61
C THR A 934 8.25 -60.03 27.82
N GLU A 935 8.00 -61.33 27.65
CA GLU A 935 7.61 -62.23 28.73
C GLU A 935 8.74 -62.39 29.77
N LEU A 936 9.98 -62.62 29.32
CA LEU A 936 11.14 -62.72 30.21
C LEU A 936 11.44 -61.40 30.94
N ASP A 937 11.29 -60.26 30.26
CA ASP A 937 11.41 -58.94 30.86
C ASP A 937 10.34 -58.71 31.94
N THR A 938 9.12 -59.18 31.72
CA THR A 938 8.01 -59.11 32.69
C THR A 938 8.27 -60.01 33.89
N ILE A 939 8.73 -61.24 33.69
CA ILE A 939 9.16 -62.15 34.78
C ILE A 939 10.30 -61.50 35.59
N CYS A 940 11.23 -60.81 34.93
CA CYS A 940 12.34 -60.14 35.60
C CYS A 940 11.88 -59.01 36.55
N GLN A 941 10.71 -58.40 36.32
CA GLN A 941 10.15 -57.37 37.22
C GLN A 941 9.78 -57.91 38.60
N LEU A 942 9.74 -59.23 38.79
CA LEU A 942 9.52 -59.84 40.10
C LEU A 942 10.62 -59.51 41.12
N ARG A 943 11.84 -59.20 40.65
CA ARG A 943 12.96 -58.70 41.47
C ARG A 943 13.61 -57.47 40.81
N PRO A 944 13.01 -56.28 40.92
CA PRO A 944 13.39 -55.10 40.14
C PRO A 944 14.77 -54.51 40.47
N GLY A 945 15.48 -55.04 41.48
CA GLY A 945 16.85 -54.64 41.86
C GLY A 945 17.94 -55.67 41.52
N GLU A 946 17.61 -56.80 40.91
CA GLU A 946 18.60 -57.81 40.48
C GLU A 946 19.03 -57.62 39.01
N ASP A 947 20.19 -58.20 38.66
CA ASP A 947 20.77 -58.09 37.32
C ASP A 947 19.87 -58.71 36.23
N ARG A 948 19.62 -57.95 35.17
CA ARG A 948 18.84 -58.35 33.98
C ARG A 948 19.67 -59.03 32.90
N GLY A 949 20.99 -59.14 33.08
CA GLY A 949 21.92 -59.65 32.07
C GLY A 949 21.64 -61.07 31.56
N TRP A 950 20.90 -61.88 32.33
CA TRP A 950 20.49 -63.23 31.93
C TRP A 950 19.38 -63.24 30.87
N VAL A 951 18.54 -62.20 30.79
CA VAL A 951 17.33 -62.18 29.93
C VAL A 951 17.69 -62.37 28.46
N ASP A 952 18.63 -61.57 27.94
CA ASP A 952 19.07 -61.67 26.54
C ASP A 952 19.72 -63.01 26.22
N GLN A 953 20.44 -63.60 27.19
CA GLN A 953 21.06 -64.92 27.02
C GLN A 953 20.00 -66.02 26.94
N ARG A 954 19.02 -66.02 27.85
CA ARG A 954 17.94 -67.01 27.87
C ARG A 954 17.02 -66.87 26.68
N PHE A 955 16.68 -65.64 26.28
CA PHE A 955 15.97 -65.36 25.06
C PHE A 955 16.64 -66.02 23.84
N ARG A 956 17.94 -65.77 23.65
CA ARG A 956 18.71 -66.39 22.55
C ARG A 956 18.71 -67.90 22.62
N GLN A 957 18.90 -68.50 23.80
CA GLN A 957 18.91 -69.95 23.97
C GLN A 957 17.54 -70.58 23.66
N ILE A 958 16.44 -70.00 24.15
CA ILE A 958 15.08 -70.50 23.88
C ILE A 958 14.74 -70.36 22.39
N GLN A 959 15.01 -69.19 21.80
CA GLN A 959 14.79 -68.95 20.37
C GLN A 959 15.60 -69.94 19.51
N GLN A 960 16.87 -70.17 19.86
CA GLN A 960 17.73 -71.06 19.10
C GLN A 960 17.32 -72.51 19.20
N TYR A 961 16.88 -72.95 20.37
CA TYR A 961 16.29 -74.27 20.54
C TYR A 961 15.05 -74.44 19.65
N HIS A 962 14.14 -73.46 19.64
CA HIS A 962 12.96 -73.49 18.76
C HIS A 962 13.32 -73.53 17.25
N GLU A 963 14.36 -72.80 16.82
CA GLU A 963 14.78 -72.72 15.40
C GLU A 963 15.70 -73.88 14.94
N MET A 964 16.17 -74.74 15.85
CA MET A 964 17.21 -75.75 15.58
C MET A 964 16.79 -76.76 14.50
N HIS A 965 15.52 -77.16 14.48
CA HIS A 965 14.98 -78.14 13.54
C HIS A 965 15.09 -77.72 12.06
N LEU A 966 15.06 -76.41 11.75
CA LEU A 966 15.17 -75.90 10.39
C LEU A 966 16.58 -76.10 9.79
N SER A 967 17.61 -76.09 10.63
CA SER A 967 19.00 -76.24 10.20
C SER A 967 19.34 -77.69 9.85
N PHE A 968 18.69 -78.64 10.53
CA PHE A 968 18.91 -80.07 10.28
C PHE A 968 18.33 -80.56 8.95
N ASP A 969 17.19 -80.01 8.52
CA ASP A 969 16.65 -80.31 7.19
C ASP A 969 17.55 -79.83 6.05
N ALA A 970 18.17 -78.66 6.21
CA ALA A 970 19.11 -78.11 5.22
C ALA A 970 20.36 -78.99 5.10
N ALA A 971 20.90 -79.48 6.23
CA ALA A 971 22.05 -80.38 6.23
C ALA A 971 21.79 -81.68 5.45
N LYS A 972 20.62 -82.31 5.65
CA LYS A 972 20.24 -83.53 4.92
C LYS A 972 20.16 -83.31 3.41
N ILE A 973 19.59 -82.18 2.97
CA ILE A 973 19.45 -81.88 1.54
C ILE A 973 20.83 -81.64 0.90
N ILE A 974 21.73 -80.92 1.57
CA ILE A 974 23.09 -80.69 1.06
C ILE A 974 23.85 -82.00 0.92
N ALA A 975 23.68 -82.94 1.86
CA ALA A 975 24.29 -84.27 1.75
C ALA A 975 23.81 -85.01 0.49
N ASN A 976 22.52 -84.95 0.19
CA ASN A 976 21.96 -85.53 -1.04
C ASN A 976 22.50 -84.85 -2.32
N VAL A 977 22.69 -83.53 -2.31
CA VAL A 977 23.27 -82.81 -3.47
C VAL A 977 24.75 -83.18 -3.65
N LYS A 978 25.52 -83.30 -2.57
CA LYS A 978 26.92 -83.76 -2.60
C LYS A 978 27.02 -85.13 -3.30
N GLU A 979 26.14 -86.06 -2.94
CA GLU A 979 26.06 -87.39 -3.57
C GLU A 979 25.61 -87.31 -5.04
N SER A 980 24.67 -86.43 -5.36
CA SER A 980 24.15 -86.29 -6.73
C SER A 980 25.19 -85.71 -7.69
N LEU A 981 26.03 -84.78 -7.22
CA LEU A 981 27.12 -84.16 -7.98
C LEU A 981 28.45 -84.95 -7.93
N ASN A 982 28.49 -86.08 -7.20
CA ASN A 982 29.66 -86.93 -6.96
C ASN A 982 30.89 -86.18 -6.39
N LEU A 983 30.69 -85.25 -5.45
CA LEU A 983 31.77 -84.45 -4.86
C LEU A 983 32.54 -85.25 -3.78
N SER A 984 33.87 -85.26 -3.87
CA SER A 984 34.79 -86.01 -2.99
C SER A 984 35.72 -85.12 -2.13
N GLY A 985 35.48 -83.80 -2.06
CA GLY A 985 36.22 -82.89 -1.17
C GLY A 985 35.86 -83.01 0.32
N ASP A 986 36.35 -82.07 1.15
CA ASP A 986 36.11 -82.06 2.61
C ASP A 986 34.69 -81.55 2.96
N PHE A 987 33.89 -82.41 3.62
CA PHE A 987 32.54 -82.13 4.11
C PHE A 987 32.37 -82.49 5.60
N SER A 988 33.45 -82.55 6.38
CA SER A 988 33.44 -82.90 7.82
C SER A 988 32.47 -82.06 8.66
N ILE A 989 32.27 -80.79 8.32
CA ILE A 989 31.29 -79.89 8.96
C ILE A 989 29.85 -80.42 8.83
N LEU A 990 29.51 -80.96 7.65
CA LEU A 990 28.18 -81.50 7.37
C LEU A 990 27.95 -82.81 8.12
N GLU A 991 28.99 -83.65 8.24
CA GLU A 991 28.95 -84.91 8.97
C GLU A 991 28.72 -84.68 10.48
N ASN A 992 29.38 -83.69 11.07
CA ASN A 992 29.14 -83.28 12.45
C ASN A 992 27.70 -82.80 12.69
N LEU A 993 27.13 -82.05 11.74
CA LEU A 993 25.74 -81.58 11.81
C LEU A 993 24.72 -82.73 11.73
N LEU A 994 25.00 -83.75 10.92
CA LEU A 994 24.17 -84.94 10.81
C LEU A 994 24.25 -85.82 12.07
N ASP A 995 25.43 -85.99 12.68
CA ASP A 995 25.59 -86.72 13.96
C ASP A 995 24.80 -86.06 15.11
N ILE A 996 24.79 -84.73 15.17
CA ILE A 996 23.96 -83.97 16.12
C ILE A 996 22.46 -84.21 15.87
N THR A 997 22.05 -84.32 14.59
CA THR A 997 20.66 -84.56 14.20
C THR A 997 20.16 -85.94 14.65
N GLU A 998 21.01 -86.96 14.66
CA GLU A 998 20.63 -88.31 15.09
C GLU A 998 20.44 -88.43 16.61
N LYS A 999 21.09 -87.57 17.40
CA LYS A 999 21.07 -87.60 18.87
C LYS A 999 19.94 -86.78 19.51
N LEU A 1000 19.07 -86.18 18.70
CA LEU A 1000 18.14 -85.10 19.07
C LEU A 1000 17.17 -85.42 20.24
N GLU A 1001 16.69 -86.66 20.36
CA GLU A 1001 15.80 -87.02 21.48
C GLU A 1001 16.51 -87.07 22.83
N SER A 1002 17.81 -87.38 22.86
CA SER A 1002 18.59 -87.35 24.09
C SER A 1002 18.86 -85.94 24.62
N TYR A 1003 18.73 -84.91 23.77
CA TYR A 1003 18.97 -83.52 24.14
C TYR A 1003 17.82 -82.90 24.97
N LYS A 1004 16.58 -83.38 24.86
CA LYS A 1004 15.42 -82.80 25.58
C LYS A 1004 15.54 -82.84 27.11
N THR A 1005 16.37 -83.74 27.65
CA THR A 1005 16.64 -83.86 29.10
C THR A 1005 17.75 -82.91 29.58
N GLN A 1006 18.45 -82.24 28.67
CA GLN A 1006 19.51 -81.30 28.99
C GLN A 1006 18.95 -79.94 29.49
N LYS A 1007 19.81 -79.19 30.19
CA LYS A 1007 19.53 -77.85 30.70
C LYS A 1007 19.72 -76.79 29.62
N LEU A 1008 19.08 -75.63 29.77
CA LEU A 1008 19.18 -74.51 28.82
C LEU A 1008 20.64 -74.07 28.57
N ASP A 1009 21.48 -74.12 29.61
CA ASP A 1009 22.90 -73.78 29.51
C ASP A 1009 23.79 -74.79 28.77
N SER A 1010 23.23 -75.93 28.33
CA SER A 1010 23.95 -76.93 27.54
C SER A 1010 24.04 -76.60 26.04
N ILE A 1011 23.31 -75.60 25.54
CA ILE A 1011 23.35 -75.20 24.12
C ILE A 1011 24.73 -74.56 23.82
N SER A 1012 25.57 -75.29 23.08
CA SER A 1012 26.99 -74.95 22.91
C SER A 1012 27.27 -73.94 21.77
N PRO A 1013 28.38 -73.16 21.83
CA PRO A 1013 28.81 -72.27 20.75
C PRO A 1013 29.07 -72.97 19.41
N GLU A 1014 29.42 -74.26 19.43
CA GLU A 1014 29.72 -75.06 18.24
C GLU A 1014 28.45 -75.37 17.44
N LEU A 1015 27.37 -75.76 18.12
CA LEU A 1015 26.05 -75.96 17.52
C LEU A 1015 25.51 -74.64 16.92
N MET A 1016 25.88 -73.55 17.57
CA MET A 1016 25.61 -72.18 17.14
C MET A 1016 26.37 -71.75 15.89
N HIS A 1017 27.66 -72.06 15.80
CA HIS A 1017 28.46 -71.83 14.59
C HIS A 1017 27.91 -72.65 13.41
N ALA A 1018 27.56 -73.91 13.66
CA ALA A 1018 27.07 -74.82 12.63
C ALA A 1018 25.70 -74.38 12.05
N LYS A 1019 24.79 -73.88 12.89
CA LYS A 1019 23.56 -73.22 12.44
C LYS A 1019 23.83 -71.98 11.58
N LYS A 1020 24.77 -71.11 11.98
CA LYS A 1020 25.10 -69.87 11.26
C LYS A 1020 25.54 -70.15 9.82
N LEU A 1021 26.23 -71.27 9.59
CA LEU A 1021 26.65 -71.70 8.24
C LEU A 1021 25.46 -72.05 7.33
N LEU A 1022 24.35 -72.56 7.89
CA LEU A 1022 23.16 -72.98 7.15
C LEU A 1022 22.02 -71.95 7.13
N GLN A 1023 22.15 -70.86 7.91
CA GLN A 1023 21.13 -69.82 8.12
C GLN A 1023 20.66 -69.13 6.82
N GLY A 1024 21.42 -69.22 5.72
CA GLY A 1024 21.07 -68.65 4.41
C GLY A 1024 20.22 -69.53 3.50
N ILE A 1025 19.95 -70.79 3.88
CA ILE A 1025 19.21 -71.76 3.06
C ILE A 1025 17.74 -71.77 3.49
N THR A 1026 16.98 -70.83 2.95
CA THR A 1026 15.54 -70.68 3.19
C THR A 1026 14.75 -71.90 2.70
N VAL A 1027 13.44 -71.97 3.01
CA VAL A 1027 12.54 -73.03 2.52
C VAL A 1027 12.62 -73.17 0.99
N ASN A 1028 12.53 -72.06 0.24
CA ASN A 1028 12.57 -72.08 -1.23
C ASN A 1028 13.94 -72.50 -1.78
N ARG A 1029 15.02 -72.08 -1.12
CA ARG A 1029 16.40 -72.48 -1.49
C ARG A 1029 16.65 -73.96 -1.22
N ARG A 1030 16.05 -74.52 -0.15
CA ARG A 1030 16.05 -75.97 0.13
C ARG A 1030 15.33 -76.75 -0.96
N GLU A 1031 14.19 -76.24 -1.44
CA GLU A 1031 13.45 -76.85 -2.55
C GLU A 1031 14.27 -76.84 -3.84
N CYS A 1032 14.90 -75.71 -4.19
CA CYS A 1032 15.80 -75.59 -5.34
C CYS A 1032 16.95 -76.62 -5.34
N LEU A 1033 17.55 -76.88 -4.18
CA LEU A 1033 18.58 -77.92 -4.03
C LEU A 1033 18.03 -79.33 -4.02
N ARG A 1034 16.83 -79.52 -3.46
CA ARG A 1034 16.16 -80.82 -3.44
C ARG A 1034 15.82 -81.28 -4.86
N GLU A 1035 15.29 -80.39 -5.70
CA GLU A 1035 15.00 -80.71 -7.10
C GLU A 1035 16.29 -81.07 -7.86
N LEU A 1036 17.37 -80.33 -7.65
CA LEU A 1036 18.67 -80.67 -8.24
C LEU A 1036 19.19 -82.05 -7.81
N ALA A 1037 19.04 -82.40 -6.53
CA ALA A 1037 19.43 -83.72 -6.02
C ALA A 1037 18.56 -84.85 -6.60
N GLN A 1038 17.29 -84.57 -6.93
CA GLN A 1038 16.39 -85.55 -7.51
C GLN A 1038 16.68 -85.79 -9.00
N GLN A 1039 17.03 -84.75 -9.76
CA GLN A 1039 17.29 -84.83 -11.20
C GLN A 1039 18.72 -85.30 -11.56
N LYS A 1040 19.18 -86.37 -10.89
CA LYS A 1040 20.56 -86.88 -11.05
C LYS A 1040 20.88 -87.30 -12.49
N GLU A 1041 19.95 -87.96 -13.18
CA GLU A 1041 20.16 -88.41 -14.56
C GLU A 1041 20.35 -87.24 -15.53
N PHE A 1042 19.51 -86.20 -15.38
CA PHE A 1042 19.64 -84.96 -16.14
C PHE A 1042 20.97 -84.27 -15.89
N VAL A 1043 21.37 -84.13 -14.62
CA VAL A 1043 22.64 -83.50 -14.24
C VAL A 1043 23.84 -84.26 -14.80
N CYS A 1044 23.83 -85.59 -14.74
CA CYS A 1044 24.86 -86.43 -15.36
C CYS A 1044 24.91 -86.23 -16.87
N TRP A 1045 23.76 -86.28 -17.54
CA TRP A 1045 23.67 -86.10 -18.99
C TRP A 1045 24.17 -84.71 -19.43
N VAL A 1046 23.76 -83.63 -18.74
CA VAL A 1046 24.21 -82.27 -19.06
C VAL A 1046 25.73 -82.16 -18.93
N ARG A 1047 26.34 -82.69 -17.85
CA ARG A 1047 27.80 -82.63 -17.67
C ARG A 1047 28.58 -83.49 -18.67
N GLU A 1048 27.99 -84.56 -19.19
CA GLU A 1048 28.60 -85.43 -20.20
C GLU A 1048 28.46 -84.87 -21.62
N ALA A 1049 27.28 -84.37 -21.98
CA ALA A 1049 26.92 -83.92 -23.31
C ALA A 1049 27.30 -82.45 -23.59
N LEU A 1050 27.29 -81.59 -22.56
CA LEU A 1050 27.68 -80.17 -22.62
C LEU A 1050 28.85 -79.97 -21.65
N LYS A 1051 30.08 -79.90 -22.16
CA LYS A 1051 31.27 -79.83 -21.31
C LYS A 1051 31.49 -78.44 -20.73
N ASP A 1052 30.96 -77.40 -21.38
CA ASP A 1052 31.00 -76.03 -20.90
C ASP A 1052 29.74 -75.23 -21.25
N ILE A 1053 29.62 -74.03 -20.66
CA ILE A 1053 28.47 -73.15 -20.87
C ILE A 1053 28.43 -72.51 -22.27
N ASN A 1054 29.54 -72.52 -23.02
CA ASN A 1054 29.56 -72.01 -24.39
C ASN A 1054 28.94 -73.03 -25.35
N GLU A 1055 29.14 -74.34 -25.09
CA GLU A 1055 28.49 -75.44 -25.81
C GLU A 1055 26.97 -75.43 -25.63
N LEU A 1056 26.46 -74.95 -24.48
CA LEU A 1056 25.02 -74.77 -24.24
C LEU A 1056 24.38 -73.87 -25.31
N LYS A 1057 25.05 -72.79 -25.71
CA LYS A 1057 24.49 -71.86 -26.71
C LYS A 1057 24.34 -72.53 -28.08
N VAL A 1058 25.37 -73.27 -28.50
CA VAL A 1058 25.33 -74.01 -29.76
C VAL A 1058 24.28 -75.12 -29.73
N PHE A 1059 24.14 -75.80 -28.59
CA PHE A 1059 23.12 -76.83 -28.40
C PHE A 1059 21.70 -76.24 -28.43
N VAL A 1060 21.49 -75.09 -27.80
CA VAL A 1060 20.21 -74.37 -27.84
C VAL A 1060 19.88 -73.93 -29.26
N ASP A 1061 20.83 -73.38 -30.02
CA ASP A 1061 20.61 -73.01 -31.43
C ASP A 1061 20.21 -74.24 -32.28
N LEU A 1062 20.87 -75.38 -32.09
CA LEU A 1062 20.52 -76.65 -32.75
C LEU A 1062 19.16 -77.20 -32.29
N ALA A 1063 18.87 -77.12 -31.00
CA ALA A 1063 17.60 -77.57 -30.42
C ALA A 1063 16.44 -76.70 -30.89
N SER A 1064 16.63 -75.38 -31.03
CA SER A 1064 15.62 -74.46 -31.59
C SER A 1064 15.33 -74.73 -33.06
N ILE A 1065 16.30 -75.21 -33.85
CA ILE A 1065 16.07 -75.66 -35.24
C ILE A 1065 15.33 -77.01 -35.28
N SER A 1066 15.62 -77.90 -34.32
CA SER A 1066 14.99 -79.23 -34.22
C SER A 1066 13.63 -79.22 -33.54
N ALA A 1067 13.31 -78.19 -32.75
CA ALA A 1067 12.04 -78.03 -32.07
C ALA A 1067 10.93 -77.70 -33.06
N GLY A 1068 9.70 -78.12 -32.76
CA GLY A 1068 8.53 -77.77 -33.56
C GLY A 1068 8.21 -76.26 -33.49
N GLU A 1069 7.33 -75.78 -34.37
CA GLU A 1069 6.94 -74.35 -34.43
C GLU A 1069 5.91 -73.94 -33.35
N ASN A 1070 5.49 -74.86 -32.48
CA ASN A 1070 4.53 -74.57 -31.41
C ASN A 1070 5.23 -73.89 -30.22
N ASP A 1071 4.55 -72.93 -29.58
CA ASP A 1071 5.06 -72.21 -28.40
C ASP A 1071 5.59 -73.15 -27.30
N MET A 1072 4.91 -74.27 -27.04
CA MET A 1072 5.36 -75.27 -26.05
C MET A 1072 6.72 -75.91 -26.40
N ASP A 1073 6.99 -76.15 -27.68
CA ASP A 1073 8.24 -76.79 -28.10
C ASP A 1073 9.40 -75.79 -28.08
N VAL A 1074 9.12 -74.51 -28.35
CA VAL A 1074 10.07 -73.40 -28.20
C VAL A 1074 10.36 -73.12 -26.72
N ASP A 1075 9.33 -73.11 -25.88
CA ASP A 1075 9.45 -72.89 -24.43
C ASP A 1075 10.28 -73.99 -23.76
N ARG A 1076 10.19 -75.25 -24.21
CA ARG A 1076 11.07 -76.33 -23.69
C ARG A 1076 12.55 -76.02 -23.90
N VAL A 1077 12.91 -75.44 -25.04
CA VAL A 1077 14.29 -75.06 -25.33
C VAL A 1077 14.73 -73.90 -24.45
N ALA A 1078 13.84 -72.93 -24.20
CA ALA A 1078 14.09 -71.82 -23.27
C ALA A 1078 14.19 -72.29 -21.80
N CYS A 1079 13.31 -73.19 -21.36
CA CYS A 1079 13.36 -73.80 -20.02
C CYS A 1079 14.67 -74.58 -19.82
N PHE A 1080 15.11 -75.35 -20.82
CA PHE A 1080 16.39 -76.03 -20.77
C PHE A 1080 17.57 -75.04 -20.67
N HIS A 1081 17.58 -74.00 -21.51
CA HIS A 1081 18.59 -72.94 -21.46
C HIS A 1081 18.67 -72.29 -20.07
N ASP A 1082 17.52 -71.80 -19.57
CA ASP A 1082 17.44 -71.07 -18.31
C ASP A 1082 17.83 -71.95 -17.13
N THR A 1083 17.44 -73.22 -17.16
CA THR A 1083 17.80 -74.21 -16.13
C THR A 1083 19.31 -74.45 -16.11
N VAL A 1084 19.91 -74.82 -17.24
CA VAL A 1084 21.35 -75.12 -17.28
C VAL A 1084 22.16 -73.87 -16.98
N HIS A 1085 21.69 -72.69 -17.40
CA HIS A 1085 22.32 -71.41 -17.07
C HIS A 1085 22.19 -71.08 -15.57
N GLY A 1086 21.00 -71.21 -14.98
CA GLY A 1086 20.77 -70.92 -13.57
C GLY A 1086 21.52 -71.84 -12.62
N TYR A 1087 21.63 -73.13 -12.97
CA TYR A 1087 22.41 -74.12 -12.20
C TYR A 1087 23.89 -74.20 -12.61
N SER A 1088 24.35 -73.38 -13.55
CA SER A 1088 25.72 -73.43 -14.10
C SER A 1088 26.82 -73.41 -13.04
N SER A 1089 26.63 -72.63 -11.96
CA SER A 1089 27.57 -72.57 -10.84
C SER A 1089 27.78 -73.92 -10.12
N LEU A 1090 26.76 -74.78 -10.07
CA LEU A 1090 26.89 -76.12 -9.50
C LEU A 1090 27.29 -77.16 -10.54
N LEU A 1091 26.89 -76.98 -11.80
CA LEU A 1091 27.13 -77.95 -12.88
C LEU A 1091 28.56 -77.89 -13.43
N TYR A 1092 29.10 -76.67 -13.60
CA TYR A 1092 30.36 -76.44 -14.32
C TYR A 1092 31.49 -75.88 -13.45
N GLU A 1093 31.19 -75.08 -12.42
CA GLU A 1093 32.25 -74.49 -11.58
C GLU A 1093 32.76 -75.46 -10.48
N LEU A 1094 31.92 -76.40 -10.04
CA LEU A 1094 32.31 -77.40 -9.05
C LEU A 1094 33.12 -78.54 -9.68
N ARG A 1095 34.31 -78.76 -9.12
CA ARG A 1095 35.16 -79.90 -9.47
C ARG A 1095 34.86 -81.07 -8.54
N GLN A 1096 35.28 -82.27 -8.95
CA GLN A 1096 35.07 -83.46 -8.12
C GLN A 1096 35.75 -83.30 -6.75
N GLU A 1097 36.88 -82.60 -6.67
CA GLU A 1097 37.61 -82.37 -5.42
C GLU A 1097 37.07 -81.21 -4.57
N SER A 1098 36.02 -80.50 -5.00
CA SER A 1098 35.47 -79.34 -4.28
C SER A 1098 34.89 -79.72 -2.91
N GLY A 1099 35.25 -78.97 -1.87
CA GLY A 1099 34.78 -79.16 -0.49
C GLY A 1099 33.54 -78.32 -0.12
N PHE A 1100 33.14 -78.36 1.15
CA PHE A 1100 31.95 -77.67 1.66
C PHE A 1100 31.99 -76.15 1.45
N GLU A 1101 33.16 -75.51 1.62
CA GLU A 1101 33.27 -74.05 1.40
C GLU A 1101 33.09 -73.65 -0.06
N ASP A 1102 33.67 -74.41 -0.99
CA ASP A 1102 33.52 -74.19 -2.44
C ASP A 1102 32.05 -74.38 -2.86
N PHE A 1103 31.42 -75.43 -2.32
CA PHE A 1103 30.00 -75.70 -2.51
C PHE A 1103 29.14 -74.52 -2.04
N MET A 1104 29.35 -74.04 -0.81
CA MET A 1104 28.62 -72.89 -0.25
C MET A 1104 28.87 -71.60 -1.03
N ASN A 1105 30.06 -71.41 -1.62
CA ASN A 1105 30.35 -70.26 -2.48
C ASN A 1105 29.63 -70.35 -3.83
N CYS A 1106 29.52 -71.54 -4.43
CA CYS A 1106 28.75 -71.75 -5.65
C CYS A 1106 27.25 -71.57 -5.40
N LEU A 1107 26.75 -72.01 -4.23
CA LEU A 1107 25.37 -71.76 -3.81
C LEU A 1107 25.02 -70.27 -3.78
N LYS A 1108 25.95 -69.37 -3.39
CA LYS A 1108 25.69 -67.92 -3.45
C LYS A 1108 25.38 -67.43 -4.87
N LYS A 1109 25.95 -68.05 -5.90
CA LYS A 1109 25.65 -67.74 -7.31
C LYS A 1109 24.32 -68.35 -7.73
N LEU A 1110 24.05 -69.60 -7.34
CA LEU A 1110 22.74 -70.22 -7.54
C LEU A 1110 21.61 -69.40 -6.89
N TRP A 1111 21.83 -68.87 -5.68
CA TRP A 1111 20.83 -68.04 -5.01
C TRP A 1111 20.54 -66.77 -5.79
N ARG A 1112 21.54 -66.13 -6.42
CA ARG A 1112 21.29 -64.98 -7.29
C ARG A 1112 20.47 -65.36 -8.53
N ALA A 1113 20.72 -66.54 -9.09
CA ALA A 1113 19.95 -67.05 -10.23
C ALA A 1113 18.50 -67.39 -9.83
N LEU A 1114 18.31 -68.03 -8.68
CA LEU A 1114 16.99 -68.33 -8.12
C LEU A 1114 16.21 -67.07 -7.71
N ASP A 1115 16.90 -66.08 -7.15
CA ASP A 1115 16.29 -64.79 -6.78
C ASP A 1115 15.91 -63.99 -8.05
N SER A 1116 16.56 -64.24 -9.20
CA SER A 1116 16.18 -63.65 -10.51
C SER A 1116 15.09 -64.43 -11.25
N ASP A 1117 14.94 -65.72 -10.98
CA ASP A 1117 13.93 -66.59 -11.55
C ASP A 1117 13.45 -67.60 -10.49
N GLU A 1118 12.38 -67.25 -9.77
CA GLU A 1118 11.83 -68.11 -8.71
C GLU A 1118 11.30 -69.45 -9.23
N ASN A 1119 11.03 -69.57 -10.55
CA ASN A 1119 10.57 -70.79 -11.17
C ASN A 1119 11.71 -71.71 -11.63
N LEU A 1120 12.97 -71.35 -11.37
CA LEU A 1120 14.14 -72.16 -11.74
C LEU A 1120 14.04 -73.64 -11.31
N PRO A 1121 13.55 -74.00 -10.10
CA PRO A 1121 13.39 -75.41 -9.72
C PRO A 1121 12.29 -76.13 -10.52
N LYS A 1122 11.22 -75.40 -10.90
CA LYS A 1122 10.14 -75.96 -11.74
C LYS A 1122 10.59 -76.15 -13.18
N LYS A 1123 11.39 -75.22 -13.71
CA LYS A 1123 11.99 -75.32 -15.06
C LYS A 1123 12.95 -76.50 -15.18
N LEU A 1124 13.61 -76.91 -14.10
CA LEU A 1124 14.50 -78.09 -14.07
C LEU A 1124 13.74 -79.42 -14.22
N VAL A 1125 12.49 -79.47 -13.76
CA VAL A 1125 11.65 -80.69 -13.79
C VAL A 1125 10.77 -80.74 -15.05
N SER A 1126 10.43 -79.57 -15.62
CA SER A 1126 9.63 -79.42 -16.83
C SER A 1126 10.40 -79.78 -18.09
#